data_AF-A0A968MQX9-F1
#
_entry.id   AF-A0A968MQX9-F1
#
_cell.length_a   1.000
_cell.length_b   1.000
_cell.length_c   1.000
_cell.angle_alpha   90.00
_cell.angle_beta   90.00
_cell.angle_gamma   90.00
#
_symmetry.space_group_name_H-M   'P 1'
#
loop_
_entity.id
_entity.type
_entity.pdbx_description
1 polymer ?
#
loop_
_entity_poly.entity_id
_entity_poly.type
_entity_poly.pdbx_seq_one_letter_code
_entity_poly.pdbx_strand_id
1 'polypeptide(L)'
;MEFIKLENIIHATSDNLNQPDWKYEGIVMSADPGCKEEFLWQPHVVFDNGLYYMFYVGAGNGWSGWYPTPSGEPAPWFGGHTGDIGPFWMYVATSSDGKTWERKGDLIKGRKGCIFVDKPFASQPYVTKIDNQWVMFYGGAENETVFDRHAIVYRTSDDLIHWSGRKIALSDWRKDDPKEASLFDEKTVPASPWPEHSFFQFPVVINRGSAWYMWAGPIDNNNLSRYHALRIFKSDNPFSFGKHWEAVNVNKRIFVDGGAKPIRDTDGNGTFTPPISIRGEFGSPLFIGTMTWMKKLLSAFQDKAFNILQMMNFLNKRVISGALLLLPFLGTGSAQTNDTVQKPAYTTYLVSNAHLDTQWEWDVQRTIDEYLKTTLYQNFYLFENYPSYVFNFEGAIKYMWMKEYYPSEYLKVKDYIKLGKWHVSGSSLDANDTNLPSPESAFRNFLLGQYFYKQEFGLKSTDVFLPDCFGFSYTLPTIARHCGLTGFSTQKLQWRENPFYGTSKIPFQIGYWEGVDGSKILSALDGKKYRTVWSGEDLTSNKDMLEVCRNSPYGVAYRYYGMGDRGGAPTISSARSVERSLHEKGDMKMISATSDMLFQDLMKRNTEKLSVFKGELLMDVHGTGCYTSQAAVKKYNRRNETLGDAAERCAVIAQWLGVMDYPGEKLREIWTRFLWHQFHDDITGTSIPNAYRFTWNDQLIAQSQFASVLTDASEAICSTLNTDVKGIPIVVYNPLSIPRKDIVEVTIDYTGKPGQGVVMVSPDGNKTMAQVVSADNGKIKTAVLC
;
A
#
# COMPACT_ATOMS: atom_id res chain seq x y z
N MET A 1 22.43 27.09 12.24
CA MET A 1 21.77 25.80 12.51
C MET A 1 22.14 25.42 13.94
N GLU A 2 21.19 25.38 14.88
CA GLU A 2 21.41 24.71 16.17
C GLU A 2 21.27 23.21 15.91
N PHE A 3 22.31 22.41 16.21
CA PHE A 3 22.30 20.96 16.04
C PHE A 3 21.31 20.31 17.00
N ILE A 4 20.50 19.38 16.51
CA ILE A 4 19.47 18.74 17.32
C ILE A 4 20.09 17.62 18.17
N LYS A 5 19.92 17.70 19.50
CA LYS A 5 20.47 16.71 20.43
C LYS A 5 19.46 15.62 20.76
N LEU A 6 19.86 14.36 20.57
CA LEU A 6 19.11 13.15 20.94
C LEU A 6 19.28 12.87 22.45
N GLU A 7 18.63 13.68 23.29
CA GLU A 7 18.83 13.65 24.74
C GLU A 7 17.87 12.70 25.47
N ASN A 8 16.84 12.16 24.81
CA ASN A 8 15.77 11.43 25.47
C ASN A 8 15.38 10.14 24.73
N ILE A 9 15.12 9.09 25.51
CA ILE A 9 14.43 7.88 25.12
C ILE A 9 12.98 7.97 25.61
N ILE A 10 12.03 7.66 24.72
CA ILE A 10 10.59 7.67 24.95
C ILE A 10 9.99 6.28 24.86
N HIS A 11 8.80 6.11 25.42
CA HIS A 11 8.03 4.88 25.37
C HIS A 11 6.70 5.10 24.67
N ALA A 12 6.31 4.16 23.82
CA ALA A 12 4.99 4.08 23.23
C ALA A 12 4.46 2.64 23.31
N THR A 13 3.14 2.51 23.48
CA THR A 13 2.45 1.21 23.57
C THR A 13 1.45 1.06 22.44
N SER A 14 1.16 -0.18 22.07
CA SER A 14 0.10 -0.52 21.13
C SER A 14 -0.53 -1.83 21.57
N ASP A 15 -1.84 -1.99 21.37
CA ASP A 15 -2.53 -3.24 21.70
C ASP A 15 -2.23 -4.32 20.65
N ASN A 16 -1.77 -3.94 19.45
CA ASN A 16 -1.29 -4.88 18.44
C ASN A 16 -0.19 -4.29 17.53
N LEU A 17 0.60 -5.17 16.90
CA LEU A 17 1.74 -4.77 16.06
C LEU A 17 1.37 -4.05 14.76
N ASN A 18 0.11 -4.15 14.32
CA ASN A 18 -0.37 -3.66 13.02
C ASN A 18 -1.23 -2.39 13.14
N GLN A 19 -1.36 -1.83 14.33
CA GLN A 19 -2.18 -0.64 14.58
C GLN A 19 -1.49 0.61 14.01
N PRO A 20 -2.26 1.50 13.34
CA PRO A 20 -1.70 2.72 12.77
C PRO A 20 -1.31 3.76 13.85
N ASP A 21 -1.91 3.69 15.04
CA ASP A 21 -1.73 4.68 16.10
C ASP A 21 -1.06 4.01 17.33
N TRP A 22 0.16 4.45 17.65
CA TRP A 22 0.86 4.08 18.88
C TRP A 22 0.55 5.12 19.96
N LYS A 23 0.24 4.65 21.17
CA LYS A 23 0.00 5.54 22.32
C LYS A 23 1.34 5.96 22.91
N TYR A 24 1.67 7.25 22.81
CA TYR A 24 2.82 7.83 23.48
C TYR A 24 2.65 7.79 25.01
N GLU A 25 3.60 7.19 25.72
CA GLU A 25 3.60 7.04 27.18
C GLU A 25 4.56 8.02 27.89
N GLY A 26 5.34 8.81 27.14
CA GLY A 26 6.27 9.80 27.71
C GLY A 26 7.75 9.48 27.53
N ILE A 27 8.61 10.35 28.07
CA ILE A 27 10.06 10.14 28.19
C ILE A 27 10.30 9.15 29.34
N VAL A 28 11.10 8.11 29.08
CA VAL A 28 11.45 7.09 30.06
C VAL A 28 12.90 7.15 30.52
N MET A 29 13.78 7.79 29.75
CA MET A 29 15.17 8.03 30.14
C MET A 29 15.74 9.25 29.41
N SER A 30 16.52 10.06 30.11
CA SER A 30 17.22 11.22 29.56
C SER A 30 18.73 11.05 29.72
N ALA A 31 19.53 11.56 28.79
CA ALA A 31 20.99 11.54 28.84
C ALA A 31 21.47 12.10 30.18
N ASP A 32 22.32 11.34 30.86
CA ASP A 32 22.86 11.71 32.16
C ASP A 32 24.35 12.04 32.05
N PRO A 33 24.73 13.34 32.17
CA PRO A 33 26.13 13.74 32.20
C PRO A 33 26.96 13.05 33.30
N GLY A 34 26.34 12.67 34.41
CA GLY A 34 26.96 11.88 35.49
C GLY A 34 27.32 10.45 35.06
N CYS A 35 26.63 9.93 34.05
CA CYS A 35 26.97 8.67 33.39
C CYS A 35 27.88 8.87 32.17
N LYS A 36 28.28 10.13 31.88
CA LYS A 36 28.97 10.57 30.67
C LYS A 36 28.17 10.33 29.39
N GLU A 37 26.87 10.45 29.49
CA GLU A 37 25.95 10.43 28.35
C GLU A 37 25.54 11.87 28.03
N GLU A 38 25.78 12.31 26.79
CA GLU A 38 25.21 13.54 26.23
C GLU A 38 24.12 13.22 25.20
N PHE A 39 24.15 12.02 24.64
CA PHE A 39 23.17 11.52 23.67
C PHE A 39 22.83 10.07 24.00
N LEU A 40 21.56 9.73 23.83
CA LEU A 40 21.04 8.36 23.91
C LEU A 40 20.55 7.95 22.53
N TRP A 41 20.91 6.74 22.08
CA TRP A 41 20.52 6.28 20.75
C TRP A 41 20.30 4.77 20.68
N GLN A 42 19.39 4.34 19.81
CA GLN A 42 19.15 2.95 19.41
C GLN A 42 18.94 1.95 20.56
N PRO A 43 17.94 2.17 21.45
CA PRO A 43 17.58 1.17 22.44
C PRO A 43 17.07 -0.14 21.82
N HIS A 44 17.42 -1.25 22.47
CA HIS A 44 16.89 -2.58 22.22
C HIS A 44 16.54 -3.24 23.56
N VAL A 45 15.31 -3.75 23.69
CA VAL A 45 14.80 -4.30 24.95
C VAL A 45 14.57 -5.80 24.86
N VAL A 46 15.07 -6.52 25.88
CA VAL A 46 14.77 -7.93 26.16
C VAL A 46 14.16 -8.08 27.56
N PHE A 47 13.45 -9.18 27.80
CA PHE A 47 12.88 -9.50 29.10
C PHE A 47 13.43 -10.85 29.57
N ASP A 48 13.97 -10.89 30.78
CA ASP A 48 14.51 -12.11 31.38
C ASP A 48 14.25 -12.11 32.89
N ASN A 49 13.85 -13.26 33.44
CA ASN A 49 13.66 -13.47 34.88
C ASN A 49 12.86 -12.38 35.62
N GLY A 50 11.80 -11.84 34.98
CA GLY A 50 10.93 -10.82 35.59
C GLY A 50 11.43 -9.38 35.44
N LEU A 51 12.52 -9.15 34.71
CA LEU A 51 13.13 -7.84 34.53
C LEU A 51 13.33 -7.52 33.04
N TYR A 52 13.03 -6.29 32.64
CA TYR A 52 13.36 -5.75 31.33
C TYR A 52 14.78 -5.21 31.33
N TYR A 53 15.52 -5.44 30.25
CA TYR A 53 16.86 -4.92 30.01
C TYR A 53 16.86 -4.14 28.70
N MET A 54 17.20 -2.85 28.75
CA MET A 54 17.33 -1.97 27.59
C MET A 54 18.81 -1.73 27.33
N PHE A 55 19.30 -2.22 26.20
CA PHE A 55 20.63 -1.96 25.70
C PHE A 55 20.59 -0.77 24.75
N TYR A 56 21.46 0.21 24.95
CA TYR A 56 21.44 1.43 24.13
C TYR A 56 22.84 2.02 23.99
N VAL A 57 22.99 2.94 23.04
CA VAL A 57 24.23 3.65 22.78
C VAL A 57 24.24 4.98 23.54
N GLY A 58 25.31 5.23 24.28
CA GLY A 58 25.60 6.53 24.91
C GLY A 58 26.89 7.15 24.36
N ALA A 59 26.84 8.44 24.03
CA ALA A 59 27.96 9.21 23.44
C ALA A 59 28.36 10.41 24.31
N GLY A 60 29.64 10.82 24.27
CA GLY A 60 30.19 11.99 25.00
C GLY A 60 30.73 13.12 24.11
N ASN A 61 31.04 14.27 24.72
CA ASN A 61 31.42 15.55 24.10
C ASN A 61 32.37 15.44 22.89
N GLY A 62 31.91 15.92 21.73
CA GLY A 62 32.64 15.89 20.46
C GLY A 62 31.76 15.67 19.22
N TRP A 63 30.51 15.22 19.40
CA TRP A 63 29.57 15.01 18.29
C TRP A 63 28.90 16.33 17.86
N SER A 64 29.35 16.89 16.73
CA SER A 64 28.79 18.12 16.13
C SER A 64 27.77 17.86 15.01
N GLY A 65 27.14 16.68 14.96
CA GLY A 65 26.14 16.34 13.93
C GLY A 65 26.72 16.01 12.54
N TRP A 66 25.81 15.69 11.61
CA TRP A 66 26.07 15.09 10.29
C TRP A 66 26.55 16.06 9.18
N TYR A 67 26.75 17.34 9.48
CA TYR A 67 27.05 18.36 8.48
C TYR A 67 28.47 18.91 8.63
N PRO A 68 29.15 19.26 7.52
CA PRO A 68 30.46 19.89 7.56
C PRO A 68 30.41 21.19 8.37
N THR A 69 31.54 21.56 8.98
CA THR A 69 31.66 22.86 9.64
C THR A 69 31.46 23.97 8.60
N PRO A 70 31.04 25.18 9.01
CA PRO A 70 30.84 26.30 8.08
C PRO A 70 32.07 26.67 7.24
N SER A 71 33.28 26.22 7.62
CA SER A 71 34.53 26.42 6.90
C SER A 71 34.76 25.41 5.76
N GLY A 72 33.89 24.43 5.55
CA GLY A 72 34.05 23.42 4.50
C GLY A 72 35.13 22.37 4.81
N GLU A 73 35.68 22.37 6.03
CA GLU A 73 36.56 21.31 6.49
C GLU A 73 35.71 20.11 6.95
N PRO A 74 36.13 18.86 6.65
CA PRO A 74 35.48 17.68 7.21
C PRO A 74 35.51 17.80 8.74
N ALA A 75 34.35 17.67 9.39
CA ALA A 75 34.29 17.56 10.84
C ALA A 75 35.25 16.42 11.26
N PRO A 76 36.09 16.60 12.29
CA PRO A 76 37.11 15.63 12.68
C PRO A 76 36.45 14.39 13.29
N TRP A 77 35.87 13.55 12.44
CA TRP A 77 35.10 12.37 12.84
C TRP A 77 36.00 11.25 13.34
N PHE A 78 37.20 11.08 12.77
CA PHE A 78 38.03 9.91 13.04
C PHE A 78 39.55 10.15 12.97
N GLY A 79 40.00 11.38 12.70
CA GLY A 79 41.43 11.72 12.62
C GLY A 79 41.83 12.67 13.75
N GLY A 80 42.31 12.15 14.88
CA GLY A 80 43.02 12.97 15.87
C GLY A 80 42.73 12.71 17.35
N HIS A 81 41.82 11.81 17.71
CA HIS A 81 41.60 11.47 19.13
C HIS A 81 42.27 10.14 19.48
N THR A 82 43.56 10.20 19.82
CA THR A 82 44.31 9.14 20.50
C THR A 82 43.93 9.01 21.99
N GLY A 83 42.81 9.61 22.41
CA GLY A 83 42.29 9.61 23.78
C GLY A 83 41.14 8.63 24.01
N ASP A 84 40.76 8.46 25.27
CA ASP A 84 39.74 7.52 25.79
C ASP A 84 38.27 7.89 25.45
N ILE A 85 38.08 8.63 24.35
CA ILE A 85 36.83 9.28 23.92
C ILE A 85 36.51 8.79 22.49
N GLY A 86 36.13 7.52 22.35
CA GLY A 86 35.40 7.07 21.16
C GLY A 86 33.95 7.58 21.20
N PRO A 87 33.26 7.80 20.07
CA PRO A 87 31.97 8.49 20.05
C PRO A 87 30.78 7.65 20.56
N PHE A 88 30.85 6.31 20.61
CA PHE A 88 29.69 5.47 20.92
C PHE A 88 30.04 4.31 21.85
N TRP A 89 29.39 4.21 23.02
CA TRP A 89 29.58 3.15 24.01
C TRP A 89 28.27 2.42 24.30
N MET A 90 28.37 1.16 24.74
CA MET A 90 27.19 0.33 25.02
C MET A 90 26.81 0.40 26.49
N TYR A 91 25.55 0.72 26.74
CA TYR A 91 24.96 0.84 28.07
C TYR A 91 23.80 -0.13 28.25
N VAL A 92 23.44 -0.41 29.51
CA VAL A 92 22.20 -1.11 29.85
C VAL A 92 21.44 -0.38 30.96
N ALA A 93 20.12 -0.37 30.84
CA ALA A 93 19.20 0.03 31.91
C ALA A 93 18.18 -1.08 32.15
N THR A 94 17.68 -1.21 33.37
CA THR A 94 16.67 -2.20 33.73
C THR A 94 15.38 -1.59 34.20
N SER A 95 14.28 -2.29 34.01
CA SER A 95 12.95 -1.90 34.48
C SER A 95 12.15 -3.13 34.92
N SER A 96 11.35 -3.02 35.97
CA SER A 96 10.40 -4.07 36.38
C SER A 96 9.02 -3.91 35.72
N ASP A 97 8.67 -2.70 35.27
CA ASP A 97 7.35 -2.34 34.74
C ASP A 97 7.39 -1.91 33.26
N GLY A 98 8.59 -1.85 32.67
CA GLY A 98 8.82 -1.35 31.31
C GLY A 98 8.69 0.17 31.17
N LYS A 99 8.44 0.90 32.26
CA LYS A 99 8.18 2.35 32.26
C LYS A 99 9.24 3.13 33.03
N THR A 100 9.68 2.59 34.16
CA THR A 100 10.67 3.21 35.04
C THR A 100 12.00 2.50 34.86
N TRP A 101 13.01 3.21 34.37
CA TRP A 101 14.30 2.64 34.00
C TRP A 101 15.44 3.12 34.91
N GLU A 102 16.29 2.19 35.31
CA GLU A 102 17.49 2.45 36.11
C GLU A 102 18.72 1.93 35.37
N ARG A 103 19.74 2.78 35.15
CA ARG A 103 21.02 2.35 34.56
C ARG A 103 21.68 1.28 35.42
N LYS A 104 21.97 0.12 34.83
CA LYS A 104 22.61 -1.03 35.49
C LYS A 104 23.90 -1.39 34.80
N GLY A 105 24.86 -1.93 35.54
CA GLY A 105 26.19 -2.25 35.04
C GLY A 105 27.28 -1.61 35.89
N ASP A 106 28.47 -2.17 35.76
CA ASP A 106 29.64 -1.73 36.51
C ASP A 106 30.09 -0.32 36.13
N LEU A 107 30.90 0.30 37.00
CA LEU A 107 31.53 1.57 36.71
C LEU A 107 32.72 1.38 35.76
N ILE A 108 32.45 1.27 34.46
CA ILE A 108 33.51 1.10 33.45
C ILE A 108 34.06 2.48 33.05
N LYS A 109 35.35 2.73 33.35
CA LYS A 109 36.04 4.00 33.05
C LYS A 109 35.27 5.25 33.53
N GLY A 110 34.65 5.14 34.71
CA GLY A 110 33.86 6.21 35.33
C GLY A 110 32.50 6.48 34.67
N ARG A 111 31.90 5.49 33.98
CA ARG A 111 30.59 5.56 33.32
C ARG A 111 29.65 4.57 33.98
N LYS A 112 28.63 5.05 34.71
CA LYS A 112 27.65 4.18 35.35
C LYS A 112 26.69 3.63 34.30
N GLY A 113 26.48 2.32 34.30
CA GLY A 113 25.60 1.64 33.35
C GLY A 113 26.24 1.27 32.02
N CYS A 114 27.51 1.59 31.80
CA CYS A 114 28.27 1.18 30.63
C CYS A 114 28.69 -0.29 30.82
N ILE A 115 28.39 -1.15 29.84
CA ILE A 115 28.68 -2.60 29.92
C ILE A 115 29.93 -3.01 29.14
N PHE A 116 30.28 -2.28 28.08
CA PHE A 116 31.59 -2.37 27.43
C PHE A 116 31.85 -1.18 26.51
N VAL A 117 33.11 -1.02 26.12
CA VAL A 117 33.55 -0.07 25.10
C VAL A 117 34.23 -0.85 23.99
N ASP A 118 33.79 -0.66 22.74
CA ASP A 118 34.45 -1.18 21.55
C ASP A 118 34.97 -0.03 20.71
N LYS A 119 36.22 -0.13 20.27
CA LYS A 119 36.85 0.89 19.42
C LYS A 119 36.85 0.39 17.97
N PRO A 120 36.77 1.26 16.97
CA PRO A 120 36.53 2.70 17.06
C PRO A 120 35.08 3.08 17.46
N PHE A 121 34.12 2.15 17.41
CA PHE A 121 32.73 2.35 17.85
C PHE A 121 31.99 1.04 18.15
N ALA A 122 30.88 1.14 18.89
CA ALA A 122 29.82 0.12 18.98
C ALA A 122 28.44 0.79 18.84
N SER A 123 27.59 0.28 17.94
CA SER A 123 26.25 0.85 17.69
C SER A 123 25.20 -0.21 17.34
N GLN A 124 23.92 0.15 17.37
CA GLN A 124 22.80 -0.76 17.05
C GLN A 124 22.83 -2.12 17.78
N PRO A 125 22.69 -2.16 19.12
CA PRO A 125 22.60 -3.44 19.82
C PRO A 125 21.37 -4.24 19.36
N TYR A 126 21.57 -5.52 19.09
CA TYR A 126 20.52 -6.52 18.95
C TYR A 126 20.86 -7.70 19.86
N VAL A 127 20.03 -7.94 20.86
CA VAL A 127 20.28 -8.94 21.90
C VAL A 127 19.28 -10.07 21.75
N THR A 128 19.77 -11.28 21.65
CA THR A 128 18.94 -12.47 21.54
C THR A 128 19.57 -13.63 22.30
N LYS A 129 18.79 -14.67 22.56
CA LYS A 129 19.27 -15.89 23.21
C LYS A 129 19.53 -16.95 22.14
N ILE A 130 20.75 -17.48 22.12
CA ILE A 130 21.15 -18.58 21.23
C ILE A 130 21.54 -19.73 22.14
N ASP A 131 20.78 -20.82 22.06
CA ASP A 131 20.79 -21.90 23.06
C ASP A 131 20.58 -21.33 24.48
N ASN A 132 21.51 -21.57 25.41
CA ASN A 132 21.46 -21.05 26.78
C ASN A 132 22.29 -19.79 27.02
N GLN A 133 22.81 -19.15 25.96
CA GLN A 133 23.70 -18.00 26.06
C GLN A 133 23.04 -16.73 25.50
N TRP A 134 23.15 -15.60 26.21
CA TRP A 134 22.80 -14.30 25.64
C TRP A 134 23.86 -13.85 24.65
N VAL A 135 23.43 -13.33 23.50
CA VAL A 135 24.30 -12.86 22.43
C VAL A 135 23.86 -11.47 22.01
N MET A 136 24.78 -10.52 21.99
CA MET A 136 24.56 -9.18 21.46
C MET A 136 25.32 -9.05 20.15
N PHE A 137 24.60 -8.83 19.06
CA PHE A 137 25.16 -8.38 17.79
C PHE A 137 25.08 -6.85 17.74
N TYR A 138 26.11 -6.20 17.19
CA TYR A 138 26.16 -4.74 17.05
C TYR A 138 27.06 -4.33 15.88
N GLY A 139 26.85 -3.14 15.34
CA GLY A 139 27.73 -2.54 14.35
C GLY A 139 29.06 -2.10 14.98
N GLY A 140 30.17 -2.45 14.34
CA GLY A 140 31.53 -2.07 14.73
C GLY A 140 32.48 -2.06 13.53
N ALA A 141 33.78 -2.12 13.79
CA ALA A 141 34.80 -2.25 12.75
C ALA A 141 35.69 -3.47 12.99
N GLU A 142 36.20 -4.12 11.95
CA GLU A 142 37.06 -5.31 12.01
C GLU A 142 38.30 -5.12 12.90
N ASN A 143 38.91 -3.94 12.88
CA ASN A 143 40.07 -3.58 13.68
C ASN A 143 39.69 -2.63 14.83
N GLU A 144 40.17 -2.92 16.05
CA GLU A 144 39.89 -2.10 17.24
C GLU A 144 40.58 -0.74 17.23
N THR A 145 41.68 -0.60 16.48
CA THR A 145 42.57 0.57 16.55
C THR A 145 42.41 1.53 15.38
N VAL A 146 41.93 1.03 14.24
CA VAL A 146 41.80 1.79 13.01
C VAL A 146 40.43 1.51 12.42
N PHE A 147 39.77 2.56 11.97
CA PHE A 147 38.55 2.44 11.18
C PHE A 147 38.90 1.98 9.76
N ASP A 148 39.24 0.69 9.62
CA ASP A 148 39.58 0.10 8.33
C ASP A 148 38.31 -0.40 7.64
N ARG A 149 37.63 -1.40 8.21
CA ARG A 149 36.51 -2.10 7.59
C ARG A 149 35.34 -2.23 8.56
N HIS A 150 34.11 -1.90 8.14
CA HIS A 150 32.91 -2.13 8.94
C HIS A 150 32.65 -3.64 9.15
N ALA A 151 32.06 -3.97 10.29
CA ALA A 151 31.68 -5.35 10.62
C ALA A 151 30.44 -5.39 11.53
N ILE A 152 29.70 -6.49 11.47
CA ILE A 152 28.84 -6.90 12.59
C ILE A 152 29.70 -7.69 13.56
N VAL A 153 29.74 -7.19 14.78
CA VAL A 153 30.49 -7.73 15.91
C VAL A 153 29.48 -8.37 16.87
N TYR A 154 29.90 -9.39 17.60
CA TYR A 154 29.09 -9.96 18.67
C TYR A 154 29.88 -10.22 19.95
N ARG A 155 29.15 -10.24 21.07
CA ARG A 155 29.62 -10.64 22.40
C ARG A 155 28.59 -11.55 23.05
N THR A 156 29.02 -12.37 24.00
CA THR A 156 28.15 -13.27 24.77
C THR A 156 28.08 -12.87 26.24
N SER A 157 26.98 -13.20 26.92
CA SER A 157 26.77 -12.91 28.34
C SER A 157 25.91 -13.99 29.01
N ASP A 158 26.19 -14.30 30.27
CA ASP A 158 25.37 -15.22 31.07
C ASP A 158 24.25 -14.47 31.83
N ASP A 159 24.44 -13.18 32.11
CA ASP A 159 23.61 -12.41 33.05
C ASP A 159 23.13 -11.06 32.51
N LEU A 160 23.33 -10.80 31.21
CA LEU A 160 23.00 -9.56 30.50
C LEU A 160 23.78 -8.31 30.95
N ILE A 161 24.66 -8.42 31.95
CA ILE A 161 25.45 -7.33 32.51
C ILE A 161 26.93 -7.45 32.13
N HIS A 162 27.51 -8.64 32.26
CA HIS A 162 28.91 -8.89 31.96
C HIS A 162 29.04 -9.57 30.58
N TRP A 163 29.80 -8.93 29.69
CA TRP A 163 29.92 -9.35 28.29
C TRP A 163 31.33 -9.81 27.97
N SER A 164 31.43 -10.85 27.14
CA SER A 164 32.69 -11.40 26.65
C SER A 164 33.52 -10.39 25.85
N GLY A 165 34.75 -10.77 25.49
CA GLY A 165 35.49 -10.10 24.42
C GLY A 165 34.75 -10.13 23.08
N ARG A 166 35.04 -9.16 22.21
CA ARG A 166 34.41 -9.03 20.89
C ARG A 166 34.82 -10.17 19.95
N LYS A 167 33.90 -10.57 19.08
CA LYS A 167 34.13 -11.49 17.97
C LYS A 167 33.41 -10.97 16.72
N ILE A 168 33.89 -11.30 15.54
CA ILE A 168 33.29 -10.83 14.27
C ILE A 168 32.30 -11.88 13.77
N ALA A 169 31.06 -11.46 13.52
CA ALA A 169 30.05 -12.29 12.87
C ALA A 169 30.08 -12.13 11.35
N LEU A 170 30.30 -10.90 10.85
CA LEU A 170 30.29 -10.57 9.43
C LEU A 170 31.18 -9.36 9.16
N SER A 171 32.21 -9.52 8.34
CA SER A 171 33.02 -8.40 7.83
C SER A 171 32.45 -7.90 6.50
N ASP A 172 32.57 -6.61 6.23
CA ASP A 172 32.21 -6.05 4.94
C ASP A 172 33.16 -6.52 3.82
N TRP A 173 32.71 -7.49 3.04
CA TRP A 173 33.51 -8.17 2.00
C TRP A 173 33.74 -7.32 0.74
N ARG A 174 33.09 -6.15 0.61
CA ARG A 174 33.17 -5.32 -0.60
C ARG A 174 34.57 -4.78 -0.88
N LYS A 175 35.39 -4.59 0.16
CA LYS A 175 36.81 -4.23 -0.02
C LYS A 175 37.64 -5.30 -0.76
N ASP A 176 37.14 -6.54 -0.79
CA ASP A 176 37.88 -7.69 -1.33
C ASP A 176 37.40 -8.13 -2.72
N ASP A 177 36.35 -7.52 -3.29
CA ASP A 177 35.78 -7.90 -4.60
C ASP A 177 35.82 -6.73 -5.60
N PRO A 178 36.70 -6.76 -6.61
CA PRO A 178 36.82 -5.70 -7.61
C PRO A 178 35.57 -5.44 -8.45
N LYS A 179 34.70 -6.45 -8.66
CA LYS A 179 33.47 -6.28 -9.44
C LYS A 179 32.41 -5.52 -8.65
N GLU A 180 32.29 -5.84 -7.37
CA GLU A 180 31.48 -5.05 -6.44
C GLU A 180 32.12 -3.68 -6.26
N ALA A 181 33.45 -3.58 -6.08
CA ALA A 181 34.18 -2.31 -6.03
C ALA A 181 33.93 -1.41 -7.26
N SER A 182 33.76 -2.00 -8.46
CA SER A 182 33.52 -1.27 -9.71
C SER A 182 32.09 -0.72 -9.89
N LEU A 183 31.12 -1.18 -9.09
CA LEU A 183 29.79 -0.54 -9.01
C LEU A 183 29.85 0.83 -8.31
N PHE A 184 31.02 1.24 -7.84
CA PHE A 184 31.28 2.43 -7.03
C PHE A 184 32.26 3.42 -7.68
N ASP A 185 32.51 3.34 -9.00
CA ASP A 185 33.46 4.24 -9.71
C ASP A 185 32.96 5.71 -9.86
N GLU A 186 33.86 6.63 -9.54
CA GLU A 186 33.71 8.06 -9.28
C GLU A 186 33.61 8.92 -10.55
N LYS A 187 32.44 8.98 -11.21
CA LYS A 187 32.29 9.89 -12.39
C LYS A 187 31.28 11.02 -12.28
N THR A 188 30.55 11.20 -11.17
CA THR A 188 29.52 12.27 -11.12
C THR A 188 29.45 13.12 -9.84
N VAL A 189 30.38 13.03 -8.89
CA VAL A 189 30.40 13.91 -7.71
C VAL A 189 31.83 14.40 -7.46
N PRO A 190 32.09 15.71 -7.26
CA PRO A 190 33.42 16.21 -6.98
C PRO A 190 33.92 15.69 -5.64
N ALA A 191 35.19 15.28 -5.62
CA ALA A 191 35.98 14.73 -4.51
C ALA A 191 35.46 15.16 -3.13
N SER A 192 34.72 14.25 -2.53
CA SER A 192 34.29 14.29 -1.16
C SER A 192 35.42 13.78 -0.27
N PRO A 193 35.83 14.47 0.80
CA PRO A 193 36.98 14.09 1.62
C PRO A 193 36.70 12.90 2.57
N TRP A 194 35.55 12.25 2.42
CA TRP A 194 35.13 11.10 3.21
C TRP A 194 35.60 9.82 2.50
N PRO A 195 36.14 8.80 3.20
CA PRO A 195 36.25 7.48 2.62
C PRO A 195 34.82 6.95 2.44
N GLU A 196 34.22 7.30 1.32
CA GLU A 196 32.88 6.90 0.95
C GLU A 196 32.85 5.36 0.77
N HIS A 197 31.65 4.79 0.93
CA HIS A 197 31.32 3.41 0.58
C HIS A 197 31.43 2.33 1.69
N SER A 198 30.72 2.49 2.82
CA SER A 198 29.85 1.44 3.41
C SER A 198 29.46 1.64 4.89
N PHE A 199 28.16 1.70 5.22
CA PHE A 199 27.68 1.61 6.61
C PHE A 199 27.03 0.26 6.89
N PHE A 200 27.82 -0.72 7.32
CA PHE A 200 27.31 -2.05 7.68
C PHE A 200 26.78 -2.05 9.13
N GLN A 201 25.45 -1.99 9.32
CA GLN A 201 24.78 -1.71 10.60
C GLN A 201 23.46 -2.51 10.78
N PHE A 202 22.72 -2.25 11.86
CA PHE A 202 21.38 -2.81 12.16
C PHE A 202 21.27 -4.35 12.10
N PRO A 203 22.10 -5.09 12.87
CA PRO A 203 22.03 -6.55 12.85
C PRO A 203 20.71 -7.04 13.43
N VAL A 204 20.04 -7.98 12.75
CA VAL A 204 18.97 -8.80 13.32
C VAL A 204 19.24 -10.24 12.95
N VAL A 205 19.34 -11.13 13.94
CA VAL A 205 19.67 -12.55 13.72
C VAL A 205 18.53 -13.43 14.21
N ILE A 206 18.01 -14.29 13.34
CA ILE A 206 16.94 -15.25 13.69
C ILE A 206 17.29 -16.66 13.18
N ASN A 207 16.78 -17.67 13.88
CA ASN A 207 16.82 -19.06 13.45
C ASN A 207 15.55 -19.40 12.63
N ARG A 208 15.71 -20.11 11.51
CA ARG A 208 14.60 -20.75 10.77
C ARG A 208 15.03 -22.14 10.30
N GLY A 209 14.55 -23.17 10.99
CA GLY A 209 14.83 -24.56 10.64
C GLY A 209 16.29 -24.91 10.93
N SER A 210 17.02 -25.41 9.92
CA SER A 210 18.43 -25.76 10.06
C SER A 210 19.41 -24.61 9.79
N ALA A 211 18.91 -23.39 9.54
CA ALA A 211 19.75 -22.25 9.13
C ALA A 211 19.43 -20.98 9.93
N TRP A 212 20.42 -20.10 9.99
CA TRP A 212 20.40 -18.78 10.60
C TRP A 212 20.40 -17.70 9.52
N TYR A 213 19.65 -16.64 9.80
CA TYR A 213 19.48 -15.50 8.89
C TYR A 213 19.83 -14.21 9.63
N MET A 214 20.75 -13.43 9.07
CA MET A 214 21.12 -12.11 9.56
C MET A 214 20.64 -11.05 8.57
N TRP A 215 19.88 -10.07 9.04
CA TRP A 215 19.67 -8.80 8.33
C TRP A 215 20.75 -7.82 8.76
N ALA A 216 21.40 -7.17 7.80
CA ALA A 216 22.33 -6.08 8.06
C ALA A 216 22.35 -5.08 6.88
N GLY A 217 22.55 -3.80 7.17
CA GLY A 217 22.57 -2.71 6.19
C GLY A 217 22.63 -1.33 6.86
N PRO A 218 22.46 -0.20 6.14
CA PRO A 218 22.18 -0.10 4.72
C PRO A 218 23.37 -0.40 3.80
N ILE A 219 23.08 -0.87 2.58
CA ILE A 219 24.07 -1.06 1.50
C ILE A 219 23.65 -0.23 0.26
N ASP A 220 23.83 1.10 0.27
CA ASP A 220 24.00 1.91 -0.95
C ASP A 220 24.52 3.36 -0.69
N ASN A 221 25.10 3.96 -1.73
CA ASN A 221 25.69 5.30 -1.86
C ASN A 221 24.77 6.28 -2.62
N ASN A 222 25.03 7.59 -2.47
CA ASN A 222 24.54 8.74 -3.27
C ASN A 222 23.43 9.62 -2.69
N ASN A 223 22.97 9.42 -1.46
CA ASN A 223 22.24 10.47 -0.73
C ASN A 223 22.02 10.06 0.72
N LEU A 224 22.42 10.90 1.68
CA LEU A 224 22.10 10.75 3.11
C LEU A 224 20.59 10.71 3.40
N SER A 225 19.74 10.92 2.38
CA SER A 225 18.28 10.81 2.45
C SER A 225 17.70 9.43 2.12
N ARG A 226 18.52 8.38 1.87
CA ARG A 226 18.05 7.07 1.41
C ARG A 226 18.58 5.87 2.23
N TYR A 227 17.89 5.50 3.32
CA TYR A 227 17.98 4.17 3.97
C TYR A 227 17.29 3.10 3.11
N HIS A 228 17.87 2.66 1.98
CA HIS A 228 17.09 1.94 0.94
C HIS A 228 17.30 0.41 0.85
N ALA A 229 18.24 -0.22 1.58
CA ALA A 229 18.34 -1.69 1.53
C ALA A 229 19.03 -2.35 2.75
N LEU A 230 18.30 -3.24 3.43
CA LEU A 230 18.86 -4.30 4.29
C LEU A 230 19.16 -5.54 3.42
N ARG A 231 20.27 -6.23 3.67
CA ARG A 231 20.59 -7.52 3.05
C ARG A 231 20.36 -8.65 4.02
N ILE A 232 20.00 -9.82 3.49
CA ILE A 232 19.85 -11.05 4.27
C ILE A 232 21.03 -11.98 3.98
N PHE A 233 21.74 -12.36 5.03
CA PHE A 233 22.83 -13.32 5.02
C PHE A 233 22.36 -14.62 5.63
N LYS A 234 22.60 -15.73 4.95
CA LYS A 234 22.28 -17.06 5.44
C LYS A 234 23.54 -17.76 5.92
N SER A 235 23.46 -18.47 7.05
CA SER A 235 24.54 -19.31 7.57
C SER A 235 23.99 -20.51 8.33
N ASP A 236 24.74 -21.59 8.40
CA ASP A 236 24.44 -22.71 9.31
C ASP A 236 24.99 -22.45 10.73
N ASN A 237 25.80 -21.39 10.88
CA ASN A 237 26.40 -20.97 12.14
C ASN A 237 25.89 -19.55 12.52
N PRO A 238 25.23 -19.37 13.68
CA PRO A 238 24.73 -18.06 14.11
C PRO A 238 25.84 -17.02 14.38
N PHE A 239 27.09 -17.47 14.48
CA PHE A 239 28.23 -16.64 14.87
C PHE A 239 29.16 -16.31 13.71
N SER A 240 28.85 -16.74 12.49
CA SER A 240 29.69 -16.50 11.31
C SER A 240 28.84 -16.50 10.05
N PHE A 241 28.77 -15.38 9.36
CA PHE A 241 28.03 -15.21 8.11
C PHE A 241 29.00 -14.96 6.95
N GLY A 242 28.71 -15.57 5.80
CA GLY A 242 29.51 -15.41 4.59
C GLY A 242 29.13 -14.20 3.74
N LYS A 243 29.88 -13.98 2.66
CA LYS A 243 29.65 -12.90 1.67
C LYS A 243 28.42 -13.08 0.78
N HIS A 244 27.81 -14.28 0.79
CA HIS A 244 26.63 -14.57 -0.03
C HIS A 244 25.38 -14.03 0.66
N TRP A 245 24.74 -13.08 0.00
CA TRP A 245 23.48 -12.48 0.44
C TRP A 245 22.38 -12.72 -0.59
N GLU A 246 21.14 -12.81 -0.12
CA GLU A 246 19.98 -12.92 -0.98
C GLU A 246 19.36 -11.54 -1.21
N ALA A 247 19.15 -11.18 -2.48
CA ALA A 247 18.43 -9.98 -2.85
C ALA A 247 16.94 -10.18 -2.57
N VAL A 248 16.51 -9.84 -1.36
CA VAL A 248 15.08 -9.81 -1.06
C VAL A 248 14.50 -8.48 -1.54
N ASN A 249 13.72 -8.56 -2.61
CA ASN A 249 12.83 -7.49 -3.02
C ASN A 249 11.81 -7.28 -1.89
N VAL A 250 11.81 -6.11 -1.26
CA VAL A 250 11.13 -5.83 0.03
C VAL A 250 9.58 -5.88 -0.07
N ASN A 251 9.03 -6.24 -1.23
CA ASN A 251 7.60 -6.45 -1.46
C ASN A 251 7.03 -7.76 -0.88
N LYS A 252 7.82 -8.53 -0.12
CA LYS A 252 7.35 -9.69 0.65
C LYS A 252 7.49 -9.40 2.15
N ARG A 253 6.34 -9.24 2.82
CA ARG A 253 6.22 -8.93 4.25
C ARG A 253 7.00 -9.91 5.14
N ILE A 254 8.19 -9.50 5.55
CA ILE A 254 8.74 -9.75 6.88
C ILE A 254 9.07 -8.36 7.41
N PHE A 255 8.31 -7.88 8.39
CA PHE A 255 8.63 -6.63 9.07
C PHE A 255 9.94 -6.81 9.83
N VAL A 256 11.04 -6.34 9.26
CA VAL A 256 12.18 -5.85 10.03
C VAL A 256 12.18 -4.35 9.78
N ASP A 257 11.44 -3.61 10.60
CA ASP A 257 11.34 -2.15 10.49
C ASP A 257 12.65 -1.50 10.98
N GLY A 258 13.71 -1.68 10.20
CA GLY A 258 14.98 -0.96 10.31
C GLY A 258 15.00 0.33 9.49
N GLY A 259 13.84 0.82 9.05
CA GLY A 259 13.69 2.05 8.29
C GLY A 259 13.07 3.14 9.15
N ALA A 260 13.82 4.19 9.43
CA ALA A 260 13.34 5.35 10.16
C ALA A 260 12.12 6.00 9.50
N LYS A 261 10.89 5.66 9.92
CA LYS A 261 9.72 6.52 9.74
C LYS A 261 9.62 7.46 10.94
N PRO A 262 9.65 8.79 10.73
CA PRO A 262 9.38 9.70 11.82
C PRO A 262 7.90 9.65 12.22
N ILE A 263 7.65 9.14 13.42
CA ILE A 263 6.37 9.35 14.12
C ILE A 263 6.33 10.86 14.46
N ARG A 264 5.15 11.49 14.41
CA ARG A 264 4.94 12.87 14.91
C ARG A 264 4.09 12.83 16.16
N ASP A 265 4.40 13.70 17.12
CA ASP A 265 3.55 13.94 18.30
C ASP A 265 2.13 14.33 17.85
N THR A 266 1.12 13.96 18.64
CA THR A 266 -0.29 14.40 18.54
C THR A 266 -0.46 15.91 18.37
N ASP A 267 0.51 16.71 18.83
CA ASP A 267 0.52 18.17 18.69
C ASP A 267 1.34 18.71 17.49
N GLY A 268 1.83 17.82 16.61
CA GLY A 268 2.41 18.17 15.32
C GLY A 268 3.79 18.84 15.33
N ASN A 269 4.47 18.95 16.48
CA ASN A 269 5.67 19.79 16.63
C ASN A 269 7.01 19.04 16.87
N GLY A 270 7.09 17.73 16.60
CA GLY A 270 8.36 16.96 16.69
C GLY A 270 8.42 15.75 15.75
N THR A 271 9.63 15.33 15.37
CA THR A 271 9.94 14.10 14.60
C THR A 271 10.68 13.08 15.47
N PHE A 272 10.17 11.85 15.55
CA PHE A 272 10.77 10.73 16.28
C PHE A 272 11.68 9.89 15.36
N THR A 273 12.69 9.20 15.88
CA THR A 273 13.48 8.20 15.11
C THR A 273 13.34 6.83 15.78
N PRO A 274 12.82 5.79 15.09
CA PRO A 274 12.55 4.49 15.71
C PRO A 274 13.80 3.58 15.77
N PRO A 275 14.02 2.88 16.89
CA PRO A 275 14.78 1.63 16.97
C PRO A 275 13.94 0.45 17.51
N ILE A 276 14.34 -0.76 17.11
CA ILE A 276 13.56 -2.00 17.13
C ILE A 276 13.57 -2.68 18.52
N SER A 277 12.39 -3.08 19.03
CA SER A 277 12.21 -4.19 19.97
C SER A 277 11.33 -5.26 19.33
N ILE A 278 11.80 -6.51 19.31
CA ILE A 278 11.02 -7.70 18.94
C ILE A 278 10.76 -8.46 20.24
N ARG A 279 9.51 -8.75 20.58
CA ARG A 279 9.16 -9.68 21.65
C ARG A 279 8.76 -11.04 21.09
N GLY A 280 9.54 -12.06 21.44
CA GLY A 280 9.11 -13.44 21.49
C GLY A 280 8.36 -13.72 22.79
N GLU A 281 7.36 -14.60 22.69
CA GLU A 281 6.59 -15.25 23.76
C GLU A 281 6.01 -14.35 24.89
N PHE A 282 4.67 -14.20 24.85
CA PHE A 282 3.76 -13.58 25.83
C PHE A 282 3.48 -12.05 25.73
N GLY A 283 2.23 -11.74 25.33
CA GLY A 283 1.39 -10.59 25.73
C GLY A 283 1.87 -9.15 25.46
N SER A 284 1.30 -8.53 24.42
CA SER A 284 1.33 -7.10 24.01
C SER A 284 2.68 -6.52 23.54
N PRO A 285 2.74 -5.79 22.40
CA PRO A 285 3.98 -5.17 21.89
C PRO A 285 4.38 -3.88 22.61
N LEU A 286 5.69 -3.71 22.85
CA LEU A 286 6.32 -2.56 23.54
C LEU A 286 7.27 -1.84 22.56
N PHE A 287 7.22 -0.51 22.46
CA PHE A 287 8.11 0.26 21.57
C PHE A 287 8.81 1.43 22.27
N ILE A 288 10.10 1.61 22.00
CA ILE A 288 10.95 2.60 22.69
C ILE A 288 11.85 3.31 21.66
N GLY A 289 11.82 4.65 21.59
CA GLY A 289 12.55 5.44 20.58
C GLY A 289 13.18 6.75 21.08
N THR A 290 13.82 7.55 20.22
CA THR A 290 14.49 8.82 20.62
C THR A 290 13.88 10.06 19.94
N MET A 291 13.92 11.24 20.59
CA MET A 291 13.26 12.49 20.16
C MET A 291 14.23 13.67 19.93
N THR A 292 13.90 14.57 18.99
CA THR A 292 14.64 15.82 18.68
C THR A 292 13.70 17.06 18.66
N TRP A 293 14.07 18.21 19.25
CA TRP A 293 13.24 19.44 19.39
C TRP A 293 13.78 20.64 18.57
N MET A 294 12.90 21.43 17.93
CA MET A 294 13.26 22.65 17.17
C MET A 294 12.39 23.85 17.60
N LYS A 295 12.87 24.71 18.50
CA LYS A 295 12.03 25.71 19.22
C LYS A 295 12.12 27.18 18.76
N LYS A 296 12.87 27.52 17.69
CA LYS A 296 13.13 28.94 17.34
C LYS A 296 12.57 29.46 16.01
N LEU A 297 11.97 28.62 15.17
CA LEU A 297 11.38 29.06 13.89
C LEU A 297 9.86 29.31 13.98
N LEU A 298 9.18 28.71 14.96
CA LEU A 298 7.72 28.84 15.16
C LEU A 298 7.31 30.12 15.91
N SER A 299 8.15 30.64 16.80
CA SER A 299 7.87 31.90 17.50
C SER A 299 7.83 33.10 16.55
N ALA A 300 8.62 33.08 15.46
CA ALA A 300 8.60 34.13 14.43
C ALA A 300 7.34 34.11 13.53
N PHE A 301 6.61 32.97 13.48
CA PHE A 301 5.38 32.84 12.70
C PHE A 301 4.10 33.06 13.53
N GLN A 302 4.13 32.76 14.84
CA GLN A 302 2.99 32.98 15.73
C GLN A 302 2.70 34.47 15.96
N ASP A 303 3.72 35.33 15.99
CA ASP A 303 3.55 36.79 16.21
C ASP A 303 2.86 37.50 15.03
N LYS A 304 2.88 36.94 13.81
CA LYS A 304 2.14 37.49 12.66
C LYS A 304 0.69 37.00 12.58
N ALA A 305 0.39 35.79 13.06
CA ALA A 305 -0.97 35.25 13.09
C ALA A 305 -1.82 35.90 14.20
N PHE A 306 -1.21 36.33 15.31
CA PHE A 306 -1.92 36.96 16.41
C PHE A 306 -2.47 38.35 16.07
N ASN A 307 -1.81 39.10 15.17
CA ASN A 307 -2.27 40.42 14.72
C ASN A 307 -3.49 40.34 13.77
N ILE A 308 -3.68 39.23 13.04
CA ILE A 308 -4.82 39.05 12.14
C ILE A 308 -6.07 38.61 12.92
N LEU A 309 -5.91 37.77 13.94
CA LEU A 309 -6.99 37.32 14.82
C LEU A 309 -7.55 38.44 15.73
N GLN A 310 -6.74 39.42 16.14
CA GLN A 310 -7.25 40.62 16.82
C GLN A 310 -8.03 41.55 15.87
N MET A 311 -7.66 41.63 14.59
CA MET A 311 -8.38 42.44 13.60
C MET A 311 -9.76 41.85 13.26
N MET A 312 -9.88 40.52 13.23
CA MET A 312 -11.15 39.82 12.97
C MET A 312 -12.11 39.86 14.18
N ASN A 313 -11.59 39.88 15.41
CA ASN A 313 -12.41 40.05 16.62
C ASN A 313 -12.90 41.49 16.85
N PHE A 314 -12.26 42.49 16.24
CA PHE A 314 -12.72 43.88 16.28
C PHE A 314 -13.87 44.16 15.30
N LEU A 315 -13.98 43.38 14.22
CA LEU A 315 -15.05 43.51 13.21
C LEU A 315 -16.34 42.75 13.55
N ASN A 316 -16.26 41.69 14.37
CA ASN A 316 -17.42 40.86 14.73
C ASN A 316 -18.27 41.38 15.92
N LYS A 317 -17.87 42.46 16.60
CA LYS A 317 -18.59 43.00 17.78
C LYS A 317 -19.47 44.23 17.52
N ARG A 318 -19.64 44.67 16.26
CA ARG A 318 -20.48 45.85 15.94
C ARG A 318 -21.74 45.60 15.10
N VAL A 319 -22.07 44.36 14.76
CA VAL A 319 -23.27 44.07 13.93
C VAL A 319 -24.36 43.28 14.67
N ILE A 320 -24.11 42.84 15.93
CA ILE A 320 -25.13 42.18 16.76
C ILE A 320 -25.45 43.06 17.98
N SER A 321 -26.01 44.24 17.73
CA SER A 321 -26.68 45.09 18.71
C SER A 321 -27.68 45.96 17.96
N GLY A 322 -28.95 45.53 17.88
CA GLY A 322 -29.98 46.37 17.27
C GLY A 322 -31.21 45.64 16.74
N ALA A 323 -31.77 44.70 17.49
CA ALA A 323 -33.12 44.22 17.25
C ALA A 323 -33.83 44.06 18.60
N LEU A 324 -34.60 45.08 19.00
CA LEU A 324 -35.90 44.97 19.68
C LEU A 324 -36.38 46.38 20.06
N LEU A 325 -37.57 46.75 19.58
CA LEU A 325 -38.55 47.76 20.06
C LEU A 325 -39.01 48.74 18.97
N LEU A 326 -40.19 48.47 18.40
CA LEU A 326 -41.36 49.36 18.24
C LEU A 326 -42.24 48.95 17.03
N LEU A 327 -43.47 48.49 17.32
CA LEU A 327 -44.66 48.38 16.46
C LEU A 327 -45.28 49.79 16.24
N PRO A 328 -46.41 49.97 15.50
CA PRO A 328 -46.82 49.56 14.14
C PRO A 328 -47.37 50.77 13.32
N PHE A 329 -47.72 50.59 12.03
CA PHE A 329 -48.81 51.22 11.23
C PHE A 329 -48.46 51.55 9.76
N LEU A 330 -49.43 51.21 8.87
CA LEU A 330 -49.69 51.70 7.49
C LEU A 330 -48.69 51.23 6.41
N GLY A 331 -49.06 50.70 5.24
CA GLY A 331 -50.34 50.52 4.58
C GLY A 331 -50.05 49.95 3.16
N THR A 332 -51.00 49.17 2.65
CA THR A 332 -51.27 48.81 1.23
C THR A 332 -50.18 49.06 0.16
N GLY A 333 -49.73 47.96 -0.47
CA GLY A 333 -49.01 48.01 -1.74
C GLY A 333 -48.46 46.65 -2.16
N SER A 334 -49.32 45.73 -2.61
CA SER A 334 -48.87 44.51 -3.30
C SER A 334 -48.37 44.89 -4.70
N ALA A 335 -47.07 45.06 -4.86
CA ALA A 335 -46.43 44.93 -6.15
C ALA A 335 -45.94 43.48 -6.27
N GLN A 336 -46.71 42.65 -6.98
CA GLN A 336 -46.23 41.39 -7.53
C GLN A 336 -45.14 41.71 -8.55
N THR A 337 -43.87 41.62 -8.16
CA THR A 337 -42.79 41.40 -9.12
C THR A 337 -42.81 39.91 -9.47
N ASN A 338 -43.45 39.59 -10.60
CA ASN A 338 -43.29 38.31 -11.26
C ASN A 338 -41.85 38.19 -11.78
N ASP A 339 -40.92 37.84 -10.90
CA ASP A 339 -39.65 37.24 -11.32
C ASP A 339 -39.93 35.78 -11.71
N THR A 340 -40.52 35.58 -12.89
CA THR A 340 -40.45 34.29 -13.58
C THR A 340 -39.01 34.07 -14.02
N VAL A 341 -38.12 33.70 -13.09
CA VAL A 341 -36.86 33.06 -13.44
C VAL A 341 -37.23 31.69 -14.00
N GLN A 342 -37.46 31.65 -15.31
CA GLN A 342 -37.69 30.42 -16.06
C GLN A 342 -36.49 29.51 -15.80
N LYS A 343 -36.70 28.42 -15.04
CA LYS A 343 -35.65 27.41 -14.83
C LYS A 343 -35.16 26.95 -16.20
N PRO A 344 -33.84 26.88 -16.45
CA PRO A 344 -33.32 26.37 -17.71
C PRO A 344 -33.90 24.99 -17.98
N ALA A 345 -34.38 24.77 -19.20
CA ALA A 345 -35.04 23.52 -19.60
C ALA A 345 -34.07 22.33 -19.70
N TYR A 346 -32.75 22.62 -19.76
CA TYR A 346 -31.70 21.64 -19.98
C TYR A 346 -30.66 21.68 -18.85
N THR A 347 -30.03 20.54 -18.55
CA THR A 347 -29.00 20.42 -17.50
C THR A 347 -27.85 19.52 -17.95
N THR A 348 -26.62 20.02 -17.82
CA THR A 348 -25.41 19.25 -18.16
C THR A 348 -24.61 18.96 -16.89
N TYR A 349 -24.32 17.67 -16.66
CA TYR A 349 -23.45 17.18 -15.60
C TYR A 349 -22.03 17.10 -16.16
N LEU A 350 -21.18 18.03 -15.72
CA LEU A 350 -19.77 18.12 -16.08
C LEU A 350 -18.99 17.24 -15.10
N VAL A 351 -18.50 16.11 -15.58
CA VAL A 351 -17.80 15.12 -14.79
C VAL A 351 -16.33 15.20 -15.11
N SER A 352 -15.55 15.73 -14.16
CA SER A 352 -14.10 15.77 -14.30
C SER A 352 -13.54 14.35 -14.42
N ASN A 353 -12.45 14.19 -15.13
CA ASN A 353 -11.69 12.96 -15.16
C ASN A 353 -10.20 13.29 -15.23
N ALA A 354 -9.40 12.52 -14.51
CA ALA A 354 -7.96 12.43 -14.72
C ALA A 354 -7.63 10.95 -14.82
N HIS A 355 -8.04 10.34 -15.94
CA HIS A 355 -7.84 8.92 -16.16
C HIS A 355 -6.36 8.60 -15.96
N LEU A 356 -6.08 7.65 -15.08
CA LEU A 356 -4.73 7.24 -14.76
C LEU A 356 -4.62 5.76 -15.05
N ASP A 357 -3.92 5.44 -16.13
CA ASP A 357 -3.55 4.08 -16.44
C ASP A 357 -2.50 3.64 -15.45
N THR A 358 -2.84 2.57 -14.77
CA THR A 358 -2.01 2.01 -13.74
C THR A 358 -0.68 1.53 -14.33
N GLN A 359 -0.72 0.99 -15.54
CA GLN A 359 0.43 0.69 -16.38
C GLN A 359 0.00 0.57 -17.85
N TRP A 360 0.71 1.25 -18.75
CA TRP A 360 0.43 1.24 -20.19
C TRP A 360 1.71 1.45 -21.00
N GLU A 361 2.00 2.68 -21.45
CA GLU A 361 3.29 3.06 -22.06
C GLU A 361 4.41 3.25 -21.01
N TRP A 362 4.12 2.91 -19.75
CA TRP A 362 4.98 3.00 -18.59
C TRP A 362 4.67 1.84 -17.63
N ASP A 363 5.58 1.59 -16.69
CA ASP A 363 5.38 0.61 -15.62
C ASP A 363 4.74 1.24 -14.37
N VAL A 364 4.32 0.38 -13.44
CA VAL A 364 3.70 0.79 -12.18
C VAL A 364 4.61 1.68 -11.32
N GLN A 365 5.94 1.55 -11.42
CA GLN A 365 6.86 2.40 -10.66
C GLN A 365 6.75 3.85 -11.13
N ARG A 366 6.71 4.09 -12.45
CA ARG A 366 6.48 5.43 -13.00
C ARG A 366 5.14 6.01 -12.57
N THR A 367 4.08 5.20 -12.56
CA THR A 367 2.77 5.59 -12.05
C THR A 367 2.86 6.08 -10.62
N ILE A 368 3.55 5.32 -9.76
CA ILE A 368 3.71 5.66 -8.34
C ILE A 368 4.58 6.90 -8.17
N ASP A 369 5.79 6.90 -8.72
CA ASP A 369 6.81 7.93 -8.46
C ASP A 369 6.44 9.30 -9.03
N GLU A 370 5.64 9.34 -10.10
CA GLU A 370 5.35 10.58 -10.82
C GLU A 370 3.87 10.86 -10.99
N TYR A 371 3.11 9.95 -11.60
CA TYR A 371 1.76 10.28 -12.05
C TYR A 371 0.76 10.40 -10.89
N LEU A 372 0.84 9.53 -9.88
CA LEU A 372 0.09 9.69 -8.63
C LEU A 372 0.45 11.00 -7.93
N LYS A 373 1.75 11.29 -7.83
CA LYS A 373 2.25 12.52 -7.23
C LYS A 373 1.68 13.76 -7.91
N THR A 374 1.76 13.82 -9.23
CA THR A 374 1.23 14.93 -10.03
C THR A 374 -0.29 15.05 -9.90
N THR A 375 -1.02 13.93 -9.90
CA THR A 375 -2.47 13.89 -9.69
C THR A 375 -2.86 14.53 -8.35
N LEU A 376 -2.15 14.19 -7.27
CA LEU A 376 -2.39 14.75 -5.94
C LEU A 376 -2.19 16.27 -5.93
N TYR A 377 -1.00 16.76 -6.28
CA TYR A 377 -0.67 18.18 -6.13
C TYR A 377 -1.44 19.09 -7.07
N GLN A 378 -1.71 18.65 -8.31
CA GLN A 378 -2.50 19.46 -9.24
C GLN A 378 -3.95 19.62 -8.76
N ASN A 379 -4.57 18.55 -8.26
CA ASN A 379 -5.94 18.66 -7.74
C ASN A 379 -6.00 19.45 -6.43
N PHE A 380 -5.01 19.33 -5.53
CA PHE A 380 -4.94 20.18 -4.34
C PHE A 380 -4.92 21.67 -4.70
N TYR A 381 -4.11 22.04 -5.69
CA TYR A 381 -4.10 23.41 -6.21
C TYR A 381 -5.46 23.83 -6.76
N LEU A 382 -6.14 22.97 -7.53
CA LEU A 382 -7.47 23.31 -8.05
C LEU A 382 -8.52 23.45 -6.95
N PHE A 383 -8.50 22.61 -5.91
CA PHE A 383 -9.46 22.72 -4.80
C PHE A 383 -9.31 24.01 -3.99
N GLU A 384 -8.08 24.53 -3.89
CA GLU A 384 -7.78 25.81 -3.23
C GLU A 384 -8.26 27.02 -4.05
N ASN A 385 -8.27 26.91 -5.38
CA ASN A 385 -8.53 28.05 -6.28
C ASN A 385 -9.92 28.03 -6.95
N TYR A 386 -10.59 26.88 -7.00
CA TYR A 386 -11.90 26.70 -7.65
C TYR A 386 -12.87 26.03 -6.66
N PRO A 387 -13.66 26.81 -5.92
CA PRO A 387 -14.50 26.31 -4.83
C PRO A 387 -15.51 25.25 -5.28
N SER A 388 -16.04 25.36 -6.49
CA SER A 388 -17.09 24.49 -7.02
C SER A 388 -16.56 23.26 -7.77
N TYR A 389 -15.23 23.12 -7.89
CA TYR A 389 -14.60 22.00 -8.57
C TYR A 389 -14.77 20.68 -7.79
N VAL A 390 -15.34 19.68 -8.47
CA VAL A 390 -15.45 18.31 -7.99
C VAL A 390 -14.55 17.44 -8.86
N PHE A 391 -13.64 16.71 -8.22
CA PHE A 391 -12.75 15.76 -8.87
C PHE A 391 -13.29 14.34 -8.73
N ASN A 392 -13.32 13.57 -9.81
CA ASN A 392 -13.74 12.17 -9.84
C ASN A 392 -12.54 11.29 -10.14
N PHE A 393 -12.25 10.31 -9.28
CA PHE A 393 -11.04 9.50 -9.41
C PHE A 393 -11.27 8.03 -9.08
N GLU A 394 -10.94 7.17 -10.04
CA GLU A 394 -11.27 5.74 -10.07
C GLU A 394 -10.11 4.82 -9.67
N GLY A 395 -10.46 3.67 -9.09
CA GLY A 395 -9.54 2.56 -8.80
C GLY A 395 -8.96 2.61 -7.38
N ALA A 396 -9.44 1.72 -6.50
CA ALA A 396 -9.00 1.64 -5.11
C ALA A 396 -7.48 1.39 -4.96
N ILE A 397 -6.85 0.67 -5.88
CA ILE A 397 -5.42 0.38 -5.88
C ILE A 397 -4.56 1.66 -5.86
N LYS A 398 -5.01 2.71 -6.56
CA LYS A 398 -4.32 4.01 -6.61
C LYS A 398 -4.34 4.69 -5.25
N TYR A 399 -5.46 4.59 -4.53
CA TYR A 399 -5.56 5.07 -3.15
C TYR A 399 -4.72 4.24 -2.18
N MET A 400 -4.64 2.91 -2.37
CA MET A 400 -3.73 2.05 -1.59
C MET A 400 -2.28 2.51 -1.75
N TRP A 401 -1.85 2.82 -2.98
CA TRP A 401 -0.51 3.38 -3.23
C TRP A 401 -0.32 4.79 -2.70
N MET A 402 -1.33 5.66 -2.78
CA MET A 402 -1.27 6.96 -2.11
C MET A 402 -1.06 6.79 -0.60
N LYS A 403 -1.78 5.87 0.04
CA LYS A 403 -1.62 5.56 1.46
C LYS A 403 -0.21 5.04 1.79
N GLU A 404 0.34 4.20 0.92
CA GLU A 404 1.65 3.57 1.14
C GLU A 404 2.83 4.52 0.87
N TYR A 405 2.83 5.20 -0.28
CA TYR A 405 3.96 5.98 -0.77
C TYR A 405 3.84 7.49 -0.52
N TYR A 406 2.62 8.01 -0.32
CA TYR A 406 2.33 9.43 -0.10
C TYR A 406 1.43 9.66 1.14
N PRO A 407 1.78 9.13 2.32
CA PRO A 407 0.88 9.10 3.48
C PRO A 407 0.43 10.50 3.95
N SER A 408 1.29 11.53 3.83
CA SER A 408 0.92 12.91 4.17
C SER A 408 -0.14 13.49 3.22
N GLU A 409 0.01 13.26 1.93
CA GLU A 409 -0.93 13.71 0.91
C GLU A 409 -2.22 12.90 0.98
N TYR A 410 -2.14 11.61 1.32
CA TYR A 410 -3.31 10.76 1.52
C TYR A 410 -4.23 11.28 2.63
N LEU A 411 -3.69 11.84 3.72
CA LEU A 411 -4.50 12.52 4.75
C LEU A 411 -5.28 13.71 4.16
N LYS A 412 -4.64 14.51 3.30
CA LYS A 412 -5.33 15.61 2.60
C LYS A 412 -6.40 15.08 1.65
N VAL A 413 -6.15 13.97 0.95
CA VAL A 413 -7.18 13.29 0.13
C VAL A 413 -8.39 12.94 0.99
N LYS A 414 -8.20 12.36 2.18
CA LYS A 414 -9.31 12.06 3.10
C LYS A 414 -10.10 13.31 3.49
N ASP A 415 -9.43 14.43 3.72
CA ASP A 415 -10.10 15.70 4.03
C ASP A 415 -10.90 16.23 2.83
N TYR A 416 -10.34 16.18 1.61
CA TYR A 416 -11.07 16.58 0.41
C TYR A 416 -12.24 15.65 0.05
N ILE A 417 -12.15 14.36 0.40
CA ILE A 417 -13.26 13.41 0.30
C ILE A 417 -14.39 13.83 1.26
N LYS A 418 -14.06 14.12 2.54
CA LYS A 418 -15.05 14.60 3.52
C LYS A 418 -15.71 15.92 3.11
N LEU A 419 -14.94 16.80 2.46
CA LEU A 419 -15.44 18.07 1.93
C LEU A 419 -16.28 17.91 0.64
N GLY A 420 -16.37 16.70 0.08
CA GLY A 420 -17.10 16.45 -1.16
C GLY A 420 -16.42 17.00 -2.43
N LYS A 421 -15.16 17.42 -2.33
CA LYS A 421 -14.37 17.91 -3.47
C LYS A 421 -13.67 16.79 -4.23
N TRP A 422 -13.31 15.72 -3.54
CA TRP A 422 -12.75 14.51 -4.11
C TRP A 422 -13.78 13.39 -4.03
N HIS A 423 -14.34 12.98 -5.16
CA HIS A 423 -15.28 11.88 -5.25
C HIS A 423 -14.56 10.59 -5.65
N VAL A 424 -14.82 9.54 -4.87
CA VAL A 424 -14.33 8.19 -5.15
C VAL A 424 -15.24 7.57 -6.21
N SER A 425 -14.82 7.69 -7.46
CA SER A 425 -15.57 7.20 -8.63
C SER A 425 -15.25 5.76 -8.94
N GLY A 426 -16.21 5.04 -9.52
CA GLY A 426 -16.02 3.64 -9.82
C GLY A 426 -15.93 2.79 -8.55
N SER A 427 -16.29 1.53 -8.68
CA SER A 427 -16.53 0.67 -7.51
C SER A 427 -15.49 -0.44 -7.37
N SER A 428 -14.59 -0.59 -8.32
CA SER A 428 -13.66 -1.70 -8.45
C SER A 428 -12.27 -1.39 -7.89
N LEU A 429 -11.48 -2.44 -7.67
CA LEU A 429 -10.09 -2.33 -7.26
C LEU A 429 -9.25 -1.49 -8.24
N ASP A 430 -9.50 -1.62 -9.55
CA ASP A 430 -8.99 -0.74 -10.61
C ASP A 430 -10.03 -0.60 -11.74
N ALA A 431 -9.75 0.22 -12.76
CA ALA A 431 -10.56 0.33 -13.98
C ALA A 431 -10.34 -0.91 -14.87
N ASN A 432 -10.99 -2.01 -14.49
CA ASN A 432 -10.74 -3.34 -15.04
C ASN A 432 -11.40 -3.57 -16.40
N ASP A 433 -10.78 -4.42 -17.21
CA ASP A 433 -11.48 -5.04 -18.33
C ASP A 433 -12.70 -5.83 -17.84
N THR A 434 -13.74 -5.87 -18.66
CA THR A 434 -15.03 -6.47 -18.28
C THR A 434 -15.38 -7.69 -19.13
N ASN A 435 -14.51 -8.08 -20.06
CA ASN A 435 -14.76 -9.18 -21.00
C ASN A 435 -13.97 -10.43 -20.64
N LEU A 436 -12.70 -10.29 -20.25
CA LEU A 436 -11.78 -11.38 -19.95
C LEU A 436 -11.91 -11.95 -18.53
N PRO A 437 -12.03 -11.13 -17.47
CA PRO A 437 -12.18 -11.67 -16.12
C PRO A 437 -13.45 -12.50 -15.96
N SER A 438 -13.38 -13.53 -15.11
CA SER A 438 -14.57 -14.29 -14.72
C SER A 438 -15.56 -13.41 -13.93
N PRO A 439 -16.86 -13.76 -13.91
CA PRO A 439 -17.82 -13.08 -13.05
C PRO A 439 -17.42 -13.05 -11.57
N GLU A 440 -16.80 -14.12 -11.04
CA GLU A 440 -16.28 -14.14 -9.67
C GLU A 440 -15.21 -13.06 -9.46
N SER A 441 -14.24 -12.94 -10.37
CA SER A 441 -13.26 -11.86 -10.34
C SER A 441 -13.91 -10.47 -10.38
N ALA A 442 -14.95 -10.28 -11.20
CA ALA A 442 -15.66 -9.01 -11.26
C ALA A 442 -16.35 -8.69 -9.91
N PHE A 443 -17.02 -9.67 -9.28
CA PHE A 443 -17.55 -9.52 -7.93
C PHE A 443 -16.46 -9.19 -6.91
N ARG A 444 -15.32 -9.89 -6.96
CA ARG A 444 -14.18 -9.66 -6.06
C ARG A 444 -13.57 -8.27 -6.24
N ASN A 445 -13.46 -7.78 -7.47
CA ASN A 445 -13.00 -6.43 -7.74
C ASN A 445 -13.89 -5.39 -7.08
N PHE A 446 -15.21 -5.50 -7.24
CA PHE A 446 -16.14 -4.60 -6.58
C PHE A 446 -16.11 -4.76 -5.06
N LEU A 447 -16.09 -5.99 -4.56
CA LEU A 447 -16.06 -6.28 -3.13
C LEU A 447 -14.82 -5.67 -2.46
N LEU A 448 -13.63 -5.88 -3.02
CA LEU A 448 -12.37 -5.40 -2.44
C LEU A 448 -12.21 -3.89 -2.56
N GLY A 449 -12.59 -3.30 -3.71
CA GLY A 449 -12.60 -1.85 -3.89
C GLY A 449 -13.53 -1.16 -2.89
N GLN A 450 -14.78 -1.62 -2.81
CA GLN A 450 -15.77 -1.10 -1.87
C GLN A 450 -15.40 -1.36 -0.40
N TYR A 451 -14.80 -2.51 -0.09
CA TYR A 451 -14.30 -2.80 1.25
C TYR A 451 -13.24 -1.77 1.65
N PHE A 452 -12.27 -1.49 0.78
CA PHE A 452 -11.25 -0.48 1.02
C PHE A 452 -11.86 0.91 1.24
N TYR A 453 -12.77 1.35 0.36
CA TYR A 453 -13.44 2.65 0.51
C TYR A 453 -14.22 2.77 1.82
N LYS A 454 -14.92 1.71 2.22
CA LYS A 454 -15.66 1.69 3.48
C LYS A 454 -14.72 1.79 4.69
N GLN A 455 -13.62 1.04 4.69
CA GLN A 455 -12.66 1.04 5.79
C GLN A 455 -11.92 2.37 5.91
N GLU A 456 -11.49 2.94 4.79
CA GLU A 456 -10.62 4.11 4.80
C GLU A 456 -11.38 5.43 4.88
N PHE A 457 -12.55 5.50 4.24
CA PHE A 457 -13.29 6.74 4.01
C PHE A 457 -14.70 6.72 4.62
N GLY A 458 -15.17 5.57 5.12
CA GLY A 458 -16.51 5.44 5.71
C GLY A 458 -17.65 5.52 4.69
N LEU A 459 -17.35 5.40 3.38
CA LEU A 459 -18.32 5.53 2.30
C LEU A 459 -18.19 4.39 1.28
N LYS A 460 -19.13 4.36 0.33
CA LYS A 460 -19.14 3.48 -0.83
C LYS A 460 -19.33 4.29 -2.10
N SER A 461 -18.68 3.90 -3.18
CA SER A 461 -19.01 4.39 -4.52
C SER A 461 -20.33 3.75 -5.00
N THR A 462 -21.04 4.40 -5.93
CA THR A 462 -22.35 3.91 -6.41
C THR A 462 -22.42 3.68 -7.91
N ASP A 463 -21.30 3.82 -8.63
CA ASP A 463 -21.24 3.69 -10.08
C ASP A 463 -20.14 2.74 -10.58
N VAL A 464 -20.33 2.30 -11.82
CA VAL A 464 -19.30 1.69 -12.66
C VAL A 464 -18.80 2.76 -13.62
N PHE A 465 -17.62 3.29 -13.34
CA PHE A 465 -17.00 4.35 -14.10
C PHE A 465 -15.87 3.75 -14.94
N LEU A 466 -16.06 3.64 -16.25
CA LEU A 466 -15.09 2.98 -17.16
C LEU A 466 -14.98 3.78 -18.47
N PRO A 467 -14.32 4.96 -18.44
CA PRO A 467 -14.20 5.81 -19.61
C PRO A 467 -13.41 5.13 -20.73
N ASP A 468 -12.41 4.31 -20.43
CA ASP A 468 -11.45 3.82 -21.43
C ASP A 468 -11.40 2.30 -21.72
N CYS A 469 -12.27 1.49 -21.09
CA CYS A 469 -12.25 0.03 -21.28
C CYS A 469 -12.78 -0.44 -22.64
N PHE A 470 -12.20 -1.52 -23.18
CA PHE A 470 -12.33 -1.97 -24.58
C PHE A 470 -13.55 -2.86 -24.84
N GLY A 471 -14.74 -2.35 -24.49
CA GLY A 471 -16.02 -3.02 -24.65
C GLY A 471 -16.53 -3.62 -23.34
N PHE A 472 -17.82 -3.99 -23.32
CA PHE A 472 -18.51 -4.32 -22.09
C PHE A 472 -19.39 -5.57 -22.18
N SER A 473 -19.13 -6.55 -21.29
CA SER A 473 -19.86 -7.82 -21.23
C SER A 473 -21.31 -7.63 -20.82
N TYR A 474 -22.20 -8.44 -21.41
CA TYR A 474 -23.63 -8.49 -21.09
C TYR A 474 -23.92 -8.92 -19.63
N THR A 475 -22.93 -9.47 -18.94
CA THR A 475 -23.03 -9.82 -17.52
C THR A 475 -22.86 -8.61 -16.58
N LEU A 476 -22.24 -7.52 -17.05
CA LEU A 476 -21.88 -6.39 -16.20
C LEU A 476 -23.09 -5.70 -15.53
N PRO A 477 -24.25 -5.49 -16.18
CA PRO A 477 -25.44 -4.92 -15.51
C PRO A 477 -25.95 -5.77 -14.36
N THR A 478 -25.95 -7.09 -14.55
CA THR A 478 -26.33 -8.05 -13.51
C THR A 478 -25.38 -7.93 -12.33
N ILE A 479 -24.07 -8.04 -12.56
CA ILE A 479 -23.04 -7.96 -11.50
C ILE A 479 -23.14 -6.61 -10.77
N ALA A 480 -23.20 -5.50 -11.50
CA ALA A 480 -23.32 -4.16 -10.95
C ALA A 480 -24.54 -4.03 -10.04
N ARG A 481 -25.70 -4.55 -10.47
CA ARG A 481 -26.94 -4.49 -9.69
C ARG A 481 -26.89 -5.32 -8.40
N HIS A 482 -26.26 -6.50 -8.44
CA HIS A 482 -26.02 -7.35 -7.26
C HIS A 482 -25.00 -6.73 -6.29
N CYS A 483 -24.07 -5.91 -6.80
CA CYS A 483 -23.15 -5.10 -5.99
C CYS A 483 -23.79 -3.82 -5.44
N GLY A 484 -25.06 -3.53 -5.74
CA GLY A 484 -25.76 -2.32 -5.30
C GLY A 484 -25.36 -1.06 -6.06
N LEU A 485 -24.78 -1.19 -7.25
CA LEU A 485 -24.39 -0.07 -8.11
C LEU A 485 -25.59 0.39 -8.95
N THR A 486 -25.61 1.69 -9.23
CA THR A 486 -26.80 2.38 -9.75
C THR A 486 -26.61 2.93 -11.16
N GLY A 487 -25.36 3.19 -11.54
CA GLY A 487 -25.01 3.82 -12.81
C GLY A 487 -23.79 3.21 -13.47
N PHE A 488 -23.73 3.35 -14.80
CA PHE A 488 -22.58 3.02 -15.63
C PHE A 488 -22.27 4.18 -16.57
N SER A 489 -20.99 4.52 -16.73
CA SER A 489 -20.58 5.55 -17.69
C SER A 489 -19.35 5.12 -18.48
N THR A 490 -19.34 5.49 -19.78
CA THR A 490 -18.20 5.28 -20.66
C THR A 490 -18.13 6.31 -21.79
N GLN A 491 -16.94 6.52 -22.35
CA GLN A 491 -16.79 7.13 -23.68
C GLN A 491 -16.42 6.13 -24.77
N LYS A 492 -15.92 4.93 -24.43
CA LYS A 492 -15.07 4.16 -25.36
C LYS A 492 -15.81 3.76 -26.61
N LEU A 493 -17.12 3.56 -26.53
CA LEU A 493 -17.98 3.24 -27.67
C LEU A 493 -17.95 4.29 -28.79
N GLN A 494 -17.56 5.54 -28.49
CA GLN A 494 -17.40 6.60 -29.51
C GLN A 494 -16.22 6.33 -30.46
N TRP A 495 -15.24 5.52 -30.05
CA TRP A 495 -14.07 5.13 -30.85
C TRP A 495 -14.36 4.02 -31.85
N ARG A 496 -15.53 3.40 -31.79
CA ARG A 496 -15.93 2.42 -32.80
C ARG A 496 -15.86 3.03 -34.19
N GLU A 497 -15.50 2.26 -35.20
CA GLU A 497 -15.54 2.73 -36.59
C GLU A 497 -16.92 2.52 -37.19
N ASN A 498 -17.48 1.34 -36.96
CA ASN A 498 -18.74 0.90 -37.56
C ASN A 498 -19.93 1.15 -36.63
N PRO A 499 -21.12 1.44 -37.19
CA PRO A 499 -22.36 1.42 -36.45
C PRO A 499 -22.53 0.12 -35.66
N PHE A 500 -23.03 0.25 -34.44
CA PHE A 500 -23.32 -0.86 -33.53
C PHE A 500 -24.83 -1.13 -33.45
N TYR A 501 -25.65 -0.08 -33.47
CA TYR A 501 -27.09 -0.16 -33.31
C TYR A 501 -27.79 0.73 -34.35
N GLY A 502 -28.40 0.10 -35.35
CA GLY A 502 -28.93 0.81 -36.52
C GLY A 502 -27.81 1.57 -37.23
N THR A 503 -27.94 2.90 -37.31
CA THR A 503 -26.93 3.80 -37.89
C THR A 503 -26.03 4.46 -36.85
N SER A 504 -26.17 4.12 -35.56
CA SER A 504 -25.44 4.73 -34.43
C SER A 504 -24.36 3.79 -33.87
N LYS A 505 -23.30 4.36 -33.26
CA LYS A 505 -22.26 3.62 -32.51
C LYS A 505 -22.74 3.15 -31.12
N ILE A 506 -23.86 3.66 -30.64
CA ILE A 506 -24.44 3.37 -29.32
C ILE A 506 -25.96 3.17 -29.44
N PRO A 507 -26.57 2.32 -28.59
CA PRO A 507 -28.02 2.09 -28.61
C PRO A 507 -28.83 3.28 -28.07
N PHE A 508 -28.24 4.08 -27.19
CA PHE A 508 -28.81 5.31 -26.62
C PHE A 508 -27.69 6.16 -26.01
N GLN A 509 -27.95 7.44 -25.75
CA GLN A 509 -27.03 8.32 -25.02
C GLN A 509 -27.14 8.13 -23.50
N ILE A 510 -28.38 8.19 -22.99
CA ILE A 510 -28.75 7.91 -21.60
C ILE A 510 -29.93 6.95 -21.62
N GLY A 511 -29.83 5.83 -20.92
CA GLY A 511 -30.84 4.77 -20.94
C GLY A 511 -30.59 3.69 -19.92
N TYR A 512 -31.31 2.58 -20.04
CA TYR A 512 -31.11 1.37 -19.24
C TYR A 512 -30.33 0.32 -20.02
N TRP A 513 -29.25 -0.17 -19.43
CA TRP A 513 -28.61 -1.40 -19.88
C TRP A 513 -29.11 -2.57 -19.04
N GLU A 514 -29.79 -3.51 -19.68
CA GLU A 514 -30.31 -4.72 -19.07
C GLU A 514 -29.27 -5.83 -19.13
N GLY A 515 -29.14 -6.61 -18.06
CA GLY A 515 -28.24 -7.76 -17.94
C GLY A 515 -28.90 -9.09 -18.29
N VAL A 516 -28.15 -10.17 -18.12
CA VAL A 516 -28.60 -11.54 -18.45
C VAL A 516 -29.75 -12.04 -17.57
N ASP A 517 -29.91 -11.49 -16.37
CA ASP A 517 -30.98 -11.82 -15.41
C ASP A 517 -32.17 -10.83 -15.47
N GLY A 518 -32.18 -9.89 -16.41
CA GLY A 518 -33.20 -8.84 -16.51
C GLY A 518 -32.97 -7.65 -15.55
N SER A 519 -31.92 -7.68 -14.72
CA SER A 519 -31.51 -6.52 -13.93
C SER A 519 -31.11 -5.35 -14.83
N LYS A 520 -31.47 -4.13 -14.46
CA LYS A 520 -31.16 -2.91 -15.22
C LYS A 520 -30.30 -1.96 -14.42
N ILE A 521 -29.35 -1.32 -15.09
CA ILE A 521 -28.59 -0.18 -14.58
C ILE A 521 -28.76 1.03 -15.49
N LEU A 522 -28.77 2.24 -14.92
CA LEU A 522 -28.75 3.46 -15.73
C LEU A 522 -27.36 3.60 -16.38
N SER A 523 -27.33 4.02 -17.64
CA SER A 523 -26.11 4.05 -18.42
C SER A 523 -25.99 5.34 -19.20
N ALA A 524 -24.83 6.01 -19.10
CA ALA A 524 -24.43 7.13 -19.94
C ALA A 524 -23.35 6.64 -20.94
N LEU A 525 -23.75 6.43 -22.20
CA LEU A 525 -22.89 5.84 -23.25
C LEU A 525 -22.28 6.88 -24.20
N ASP A 526 -22.68 8.14 -24.05
CA ASP A 526 -22.18 9.28 -24.84
C ASP A 526 -21.56 10.37 -23.94
N GLY A 527 -20.61 9.98 -23.08
CA GLY A 527 -19.89 10.94 -22.24
C GLY A 527 -18.93 11.87 -22.99
N LYS A 528 -18.73 11.64 -24.30
CA LYS A 528 -17.76 12.32 -25.18
C LYS A 528 -16.34 12.22 -24.62
N LYS A 529 -15.39 13.00 -25.17
CA LYS A 529 -13.96 12.87 -24.87
C LYS A 529 -13.66 13.09 -23.37
N TYR A 530 -13.11 12.11 -22.65
CA TYR A 530 -12.66 12.33 -21.27
C TYR A 530 -11.46 13.27 -21.15
N ARG A 531 -10.75 13.48 -22.25
CA ARG A 531 -9.68 14.47 -22.41
C ARG A 531 -10.20 15.80 -23.00
N THR A 532 -11.50 16.11 -22.88
CA THR A 532 -12.02 17.41 -23.31
C THR A 532 -11.38 18.52 -22.46
N VAL A 533 -10.83 19.53 -23.15
CA VAL A 533 -10.22 20.72 -22.56
C VAL A 533 -10.94 21.96 -23.07
N TRP A 534 -11.17 22.91 -22.18
CA TRP A 534 -11.75 24.22 -22.48
C TRP A 534 -10.75 25.34 -22.22
N SER A 535 -11.00 26.50 -22.81
CA SER A 535 -10.11 27.68 -22.84
C SER A 535 -10.52 28.80 -21.88
N GLY A 536 -11.46 28.56 -20.97
CA GLY A 536 -11.99 29.57 -20.02
C GLY A 536 -13.30 30.22 -20.47
N GLU A 537 -13.91 29.69 -21.54
CA GLU A 537 -15.20 30.12 -22.05
C GLU A 537 -16.36 29.77 -21.12
N ASP A 538 -17.49 30.43 -21.34
CA ASP A 538 -18.77 30.01 -20.79
C ASP A 538 -19.35 28.85 -21.62
N LEU A 539 -19.79 27.82 -20.92
CA LEU A 539 -20.32 26.59 -21.51
C LEU A 539 -21.84 26.58 -21.57
N THR A 540 -22.55 27.52 -20.94
CA THR A 540 -24.02 27.49 -20.78
C THR A 540 -24.79 27.45 -22.09
N SER A 541 -24.17 27.88 -23.19
CA SER A 541 -24.74 27.89 -24.55
C SER A 541 -23.92 27.05 -25.55
N ASN A 542 -23.13 26.08 -25.05
CA ASN A 542 -22.34 25.19 -25.91
C ASN A 542 -23.26 24.35 -26.82
N LYS A 543 -23.10 24.50 -28.14
CA LYS A 543 -23.99 23.88 -29.14
C LYS A 543 -24.02 22.35 -29.06
N ASP A 544 -22.86 21.71 -28.89
CA ASP A 544 -22.76 20.26 -28.82
C ASP A 544 -23.47 19.71 -27.58
N MET A 545 -23.28 20.36 -26.42
CA MET A 545 -23.95 19.95 -25.17
C MET A 545 -25.46 20.18 -25.25
N LEU A 546 -25.89 21.28 -25.87
CA LEU A 546 -27.31 21.57 -26.11
C LEU A 546 -27.96 20.51 -26.99
N GLU A 547 -27.27 20.06 -28.04
CA GLU A 547 -27.77 18.99 -28.91
C GLU A 547 -27.94 17.67 -28.15
N VAL A 548 -26.96 17.30 -27.32
CA VAL A 548 -27.08 16.11 -26.45
C VAL A 548 -28.27 16.25 -25.50
N CYS A 549 -28.43 17.41 -24.86
CA CYS A 549 -29.57 17.68 -24.00
C CYS A 549 -30.92 17.57 -24.74
N ARG A 550 -31.03 18.10 -25.97
CA ARG A 550 -32.25 18.04 -26.80
C ARG A 550 -32.62 16.61 -27.19
N ASN A 551 -31.63 15.77 -27.43
CA ASN A 551 -31.83 14.36 -27.79
C ASN A 551 -32.07 13.46 -26.56
N SER A 552 -31.89 13.99 -25.35
CA SER A 552 -32.16 13.28 -24.10
C SER A 552 -33.63 13.42 -23.69
N PRO A 553 -34.34 12.32 -23.36
CA PRO A 553 -35.76 12.38 -22.97
C PRO A 553 -36.08 13.26 -21.75
N TYR A 554 -35.07 13.61 -20.96
CA TYR A 554 -35.20 14.45 -19.76
C TYR A 554 -34.41 15.76 -19.84
N GLY A 555 -33.92 16.13 -21.02
CA GLY A 555 -33.17 17.38 -21.20
C GLY A 555 -31.82 17.38 -20.49
N VAL A 556 -31.21 16.21 -20.29
CA VAL A 556 -29.96 16.07 -19.52
C VAL A 556 -28.82 15.53 -20.36
N ALA A 557 -27.60 16.01 -20.09
CA ALA A 557 -26.37 15.52 -20.70
C ALA A 557 -25.34 15.11 -19.64
N TYR A 558 -24.57 14.07 -19.95
CA TYR A 558 -23.38 13.66 -19.19
C TYR A 558 -22.15 14.00 -20.01
N ARG A 559 -21.20 14.76 -19.46
CA ARG A 559 -20.05 15.24 -20.23
C ARG A 559 -18.77 15.11 -19.42
N TYR A 560 -17.84 14.29 -19.92
CA TYR A 560 -16.51 14.24 -19.35
C TYR A 560 -15.68 15.48 -19.73
N TYR A 561 -14.75 15.85 -18.86
CA TYR A 561 -13.67 16.79 -19.16
C TYR A 561 -12.44 16.51 -18.31
N GLY A 562 -11.27 16.92 -18.77
CA GLY A 562 -10.04 16.86 -17.98
C GLY A 562 -8.85 16.33 -18.76
N MET A 563 -7.97 15.63 -18.04
CA MET A 563 -6.74 15.05 -18.57
C MET A 563 -6.82 13.52 -18.50
N GLY A 564 -5.88 12.85 -19.14
CA GLY A 564 -6.01 11.42 -19.37
C GLY A 564 -4.71 10.68 -19.46
N ASP A 565 -4.85 9.37 -19.30
CA ASP A 565 -3.87 8.30 -19.41
C ASP A 565 -2.81 8.39 -18.31
N ARG A 566 -2.16 9.55 -18.11
CA ARG A 566 -1.15 9.78 -17.06
C ARG A 566 -1.70 10.46 -15.80
N GLY A 567 -3.01 10.45 -15.58
CA GLY A 567 -3.63 11.13 -14.44
C GLY A 567 -3.49 12.66 -14.52
N GLY A 568 -3.19 13.29 -13.39
CA GLY A 568 -3.11 14.74 -13.24
C GLY A 568 -4.42 15.37 -12.80
N ALA A 569 -4.75 16.53 -13.36
CA ALA A 569 -6.01 17.22 -13.15
C ALA A 569 -6.47 17.91 -14.46
N PRO A 570 -7.74 18.30 -14.58
CA PRO A 570 -8.18 19.22 -15.63
C PRO A 570 -7.30 20.48 -15.70
N THR A 571 -7.17 21.08 -16.89
CA THR A 571 -6.42 22.35 -16.98
C THR A 571 -7.06 23.44 -16.12
N ILE A 572 -6.24 24.38 -15.68
CA ILE A 572 -6.68 25.64 -15.04
C ILE A 572 -7.76 26.33 -15.89
N SER A 573 -7.60 26.35 -17.22
CA SER A 573 -8.60 26.95 -18.13
C SER A 573 -9.92 26.19 -18.14
N SER A 574 -9.90 24.86 -18.03
CA SER A 574 -11.12 24.04 -17.94
C SER A 574 -11.80 24.22 -16.59
N ALA A 575 -11.03 24.21 -15.49
CA ALA A 575 -11.56 24.51 -14.15
C ALA A 575 -12.21 25.90 -14.10
N ARG A 576 -11.58 26.90 -14.72
CA ARG A 576 -12.16 28.25 -14.88
C ARG A 576 -13.45 28.24 -15.70
N SER A 577 -13.49 27.48 -16.80
CA SER A 577 -14.70 27.37 -17.64
C SER A 577 -15.87 26.80 -16.82
N VAL A 578 -15.61 25.75 -16.05
CA VAL A 578 -16.60 25.14 -15.14
C VAL A 578 -17.05 26.14 -14.09
N GLU A 579 -16.12 26.71 -13.31
CA GLU A 579 -16.44 27.65 -12.23
C GLU A 579 -17.26 28.85 -12.75
N ARG A 580 -16.87 29.40 -13.91
CA ARG A 580 -17.59 30.47 -14.59
C ARG A 580 -19.01 30.04 -14.98
N SER A 581 -19.14 28.92 -15.67
CA SER A 581 -20.42 28.46 -16.22
C SER A 581 -21.45 28.07 -15.14
N LEU A 582 -21.01 27.81 -13.91
CA LEU A 582 -21.92 27.58 -12.77
C LEU A 582 -22.62 28.86 -12.29
N HIS A 583 -22.05 30.02 -12.59
CA HIS A 583 -22.55 31.33 -12.15
C HIS A 583 -23.20 32.14 -13.28
N GLU A 584 -22.97 31.74 -14.54
CA GLU A 584 -23.59 32.39 -15.70
C GLU A 584 -25.01 31.86 -16.00
N LYS A 585 -25.79 32.67 -16.71
CA LYS A 585 -27.13 32.31 -17.19
C LYS A 585 -27.05 32.06 -18.69
N GLY A 586 -27.51 30.89 -19.12
CA GLY A 586 -27.67 30.58 -20.54
C GLY A 586 -28.68 29.44 -20.75
N ASP A 587 -28.59 28.80 -21.91
CA ASP A 587 -29.58 27.82 -22.37
C ASP A 587 -29.63 26.54 -21.51
N MET A 588 -28.53 26.22 -20.82
CA MET A 588 -28.39 25.04 -19.96
C MET A 588 -27.93 25.40 -18.56
N LYS A 589 -28.43 24.67 -17.56
CA LYS A 589 -27.84 24.63 -16.22
C LYS A 589 -26.57 23.79 -16.24
N MET A 590 -25.46 24.32 -15.71
CA MET A 590 -24.24 23.54 -15.49
C MET A 590 -24.18 22.99 -14.07
N ILE A 591 -23.62 21.79 -13.93
CA ILE A 591 -23.33 21.16 -12.64
C ILE A 591 -21.93 20.58 -12.71
N SER A 592 -21.04 21.00 -11.80
CA SER A 592 -19.79 20.29 -11.51
C SER A 592 -20.14 19.07 -10.66
N ALA A 593 -20.15 17.90 -11.29
CA ALA A 593 -20.86 16.73 -10.80
C ALA A 593 -19.90 15.64 -10.31
N THR A 594 -20.35 14.90 -9.28
CA THR A 594 -19.84 13.56 -9.03
C THR A 594 -20.26 12.64 -10.18
N SER A 595 -19.47 11.60 -10.44
CA SER A 595 -19.70 10.68 -11.56
C SER A 595 -21.03 9.94 -11.48
N ASP A 596 -21.58 9.80 -10.28
CA ASP A 596 -22.85 9.12 -10.03
C ASP A 596 -24.08 10.05 -9.97
N MET A 597 -23.88 11.38 -9.94
CA MET A 597 -24.96 12.35 -9.65
C MET A 597 -26.13 12.28 -10.63
N LEU A 598 -25.85 12.16 -11.93
CA LEU A 598 -26.89 12.04 -12.96
C LEU A 598 -27.81 10.84 -12.67
N PHE A 599 -27.23 9.70 -12.31
CA PHE A 599 -27.97 8.47 -12.08
C PHE A 599 -28.83 8.58 -10.82
N GLN A 600 -28.26 9.14 -9.75
CA GLN A 600 -29.00 9.43 -8.52
C GLN A 600 -30.19 10.36 -8.76
N ASP A 601 -30.03 11.38 -9.61
CA ASP A 601 -31.10 12.32 -9.91
C ASP A 601 -32.15 11.76 -10.86
N LEU A 602 -31.78 10.86 -11.77
CA LEU A 602 -32.73 10.14 -12.63
C LEU A 602 -33.54 9.10 -11.84
N MET A 603 -32.93 8.40 -10.88
CA MET A 603 -33.65 7.44 -10.02
C MET A 603 -34.78 8.07 -9.19
N LYS A 604 -34.75 9.40 -8.98
CA LYS A 604 -35.81 10.16 -8.29
C LYS A 604 -36.97 10.56 -9.20
N ARG A 605 -36.90 10.23 -10.50
CA ARG A 605 -37.89 10.61 -11.54
C ARG A 605 -38.61 9.38 -12.07
N ASN A 606 -39.76 9.57 -12.71
CA ASN A 606 -40.30 8.53 -13.59
C ASN A 606 -39.42 8.45 -14.84
N THR A 607 -38.72 7.32 -15.02
CA THR A 607 -37.75 7.04 -16.10
C THR A 607 -38.30 6.18 -17.24
N GLU A 608 -39.63 5.98 -17.35
CA GLU A 608 -40.28 5.15 -18.39
C GLU A 608 -39.94 5.56 -19.84
N LYS A 609 -39.51 6.81 -20.06
CA LYS A 609 -39.12 7.31 -21.39
C LYS A 609 -37.70 6.89 -21.81
N LEU A 610 -36.91 6.31 -20.91
CA LEU A 610 -35.55 5.87 -21.22
C LEU A 610 -35.57 4.57 -22.02
N SER A 611 -34.79 4.53 -23.10
CA SER A 611 -34.56 3.32 -23.90
C SER A 611 -33.92 2.21 -23.07
N VAL A 612 -34.25 0.96 -23.38
CA VAL A 612 -33.62 -0.23 -22.78
C VAL A 612 -32.81 -0.96 -23.85
N PHE A 613 -31.57 -1.32 -23.54
CA PHE A 613 -30.72 -2.16 -24.40
C PHE A 613 -30.38 -3.47 -23.71
N LYS A 614 -30.46 -4.57 -24.45
CA LYS A 614 -30.14 -5.93 -24.00
C LYS A 614 -29.05 -6.51 -24.90
N GLY A 615 -27.91 -6.86 -24.32
CA GLY A 615 -26.77 -7.46 -25.02
C GLY A 615 -25.43 -6.90 -24.60
N GLU A 616 -24.37 -7.36 -25.26
CA GLU A 616 -22.99 -6.89 -25.07
C GLU A 616 -22.76 -5.54 -25.76
N LEU A 617 -21.90 -4.70 -25.20
CA LEU A 617 -21.47 -3.44 -25.81
C LEU A 617 -20.03 -3.59 -26.31
N LEU A 618 -19.86 -4.37 -27.37
CA LEU A 618 -18.53 -4.73 -27.90
C LEU A 618 -17.83 -3.56 -28.59
N MET A 619 -16.52 -3.67 -28.79
CA MET A 619 -15.69 -2.76 -29.56
C MET A 619 -15.20 -3.45 -30.85
N ASP A 620 -15.26 -2.76 -31.98
CA ASP A 620 -14.68 -3.22 -33.26
C ASP A 620 -13.23 -2.75 -33.47
N VAL A 621 -12.77 -1.80 -32.66
CA VAL A 621 -11.38 -1.32 -32.59
C VAL A 621 -10.78 -1.70 -31.23
N HIS A 622 -9.50 -2.09 -31.20
CA HIS A 622 -8.74 -2.63 -30.06
C HIS A 622 -9.25 -3.98 -29.51
N GLY A 623 -10.56 -4.15 -29.32
CA GLY A 623 -11.15 -5.28 -28.60
C GLY A 623 -10.73 -6.66 -29.10
N THR A 624 -10.78 -6.92 -30.41
CA THR A 624 -10.52 -8.26 -30.97
C THR A 624 -9.09 -8.76 -30.77
N GLY A 625 -8.09 -7.89 -30.91
CA GLY A 625 -6.68 -8.25 -30.65
C GLY A 625 -6.40 -8.44 -29.16
N CYS A 626 -7.07 -7.65 -28.31
CA CYS A 626 -6.94 -7.71 -26.85
C CYS A 626 -7.39 -9.05 -26.27
N TYR A 627 -8.25 -9.80 -26.95
CA TYR A 627 -8.69 -11.12 -26.50
C TYR A 627 -7.59 -12.20 -26.58
N THR A 628 -6.52 -11.96 -27.36
CA THR A 628 -5.45 -12.95 -27.58
C THR A 628 -4.06 -12.48 -27.14
N SER A 629 -3.77 -11.17 -27.20
CA SER A 629 -2.46 -10.61 -26.79
C SER A 629 -2.10 -11.05 -25.36
N GLN A 630 -0.81 -11.24 -25.07
CA GLN A 630 -0.35 -11.68 -23.74
C GLN A 630 -1.09 -12.91 -23.19
N ALA A 631 -1.22 -13.96 -24.02
CA ALA A 631 -1.91 -15.21 -23.66
C ALA A 631 -1.40 -15.84 -22.34
N ALA A 632 -0.12 -15.65 -21.99
CA ALA A 632 0.44 -16.10 -20.73
C ALA A 632 -0.23 -15.42 -19.51
N VAL A 633 -0.44 -14.10 -19.56
CA VAL A 633 -1.14 -13.33 -18.50
C VAL A 633 -2.57 -13.85 -18.34
N LYS A 634 -3.29 -14.01 -19.45
CA LYS A 634 -4.67 -14.55 -19.44
C LYS A 634 -4.75 -15.95 -18.84
N LYS A 635 -3.80 -16.83 -19.20
CA LYS A 635 -3.67 -18.18 -18.63
C LYS A 635 -3.40 -18.12 -17.12
N TYR A 636 -2.52 -17.22 -16.67
CA TYR A 636 -2.21 -17.09 -15.25
C TYR A 636 -3.36 -16.49 -14.45
N ASN A 637 -4.07 -15.51 -15.01
CA ASN A 637 -5.29 -14.98 -14.43
C ASN A 637 -6.30 -16.09 -14.20
N ARG A 638 -6.62 -16.90 -15.23
CA ARG A 638 -7.58 -18.00 -15.10
C ARG A 638 -7.15 -19.05 -14.06
N ARG A 639 -5.85 -19.32 -13.96
CA ARG A 639 -5.30 -20.20 -12.92
C ARG A 639 -5.48 -19.61 -11.53
N ASN A 640 -5.23 -18.31 -11.34
CA ASN A 640 -5.46 -17.63 -10.07
C ASN A 640 -6.94 -17.62 -9.68
N GLU A 641 -7.85 -17.36 -10.62
CA GLU A 641 -9.30 -17.40 -10.37
C GLU A 641 -9.75 -18.77 -9.85
N THR A 642 -9.35 -19.83 -10.56
CA THR A 642 -9.74 -21.20 -10.22
C THR A 642 -9.08 -21.71 -8.94
N LEU A 643 -7.81 -21.37 -8.73
CA LEU A 643 -7.07 -21.77 -7.53
C LEU A 643 -7.52 -21.00 -6.29
N GLY A 644 -7.82 -19.70 -6.44
CA GLY A 644 -8.36 -18.86 -5.37
C GLY A 644 -9.71 -19.35 -4.87
N ASP A 645 -10.64 -19.65 -5.79
CA ASP A 645 -11.95 -20.22 -5.45
C ASP A 645 -11.78 -21.58 -4.72
N ALA A 646 -10.95 -22.48 -5.27
CA ALA A 646 -10.71 -23.79 -4.65
C ALA A 646 -10.08 -23.69 -3.26
N ALA A 647 -9.06 -22.84 -3.09
CA ALA A 647 -8.35 -22.62 -1.84
C ALA A 647 -9.26 -22.03 -0.76
N GLU A 648 -10.05 -21.02 -1.12
CA GLU A 648 -10.95 -20.36 -0.19
C GLU A 648 -12.09 -21.27 0.26
N ARG A 649 -12.70 -22.04 -0.67
CA ARG A 649 -13.70 -23.05 -0.31
C ARG A 649 -13.13 -24.10 0.65
N CYS A 650 -11.92 -24.58 0.39
CA CYS A 650 -11.27 -25.57 1.24
C CYS A 650 -10.99 -25.00 2.64
N ALA A 651 -10.51 -23.77 2.72
CA ALA A 651 -10.28 -23.08 3.99
C ALA A 651 -11.58 -22.85 4.79
N VAL A 652 -12.69 -22.55 4.13
CA VAL A 652 -14.01 -22.46 4.79
C VAL A 652 -14.46 -23.81 5.35
N ILE A 653 -14.25 -24.91 4.60
CA ILE A 653 -14.55 -26.26 5.10
C ILE A 653 -13.69 -26.58 6.32
N ALA A 654 -12.39 -26.28 6.28
CA ALA A 654 -11.47 -26.51 7.38
C ALA A 654 -11.87 -25.73 8.64
N GLN A 655 -12.31 -24.47 8.48
CA GLN A 655 -12.89 -23.68 9.57
C GLN A 655 -14.17 -24.28 10.12
N TRP A 656 -15.08 -24.70 9.23
CA TRP A 656 -16.36 -25.28 9.64
C TRP A 656 -16.20 -26.58 10.44
N LEU A 657 -15.19 -27.37 10.11
CA LEU A 657 -14.80 -28.57 10.87
C LEU A 657 -14.01 -28.27 12.16
N GLY A 658 -13.62 -27.02 12.38
CA GLY A 658 -12.86 -26.59 13.56
C GLY A 658 -11.40 -27.04 13.56
N VAL A 659 -10.82 -27.33 12.38
CA VAL A 659 -9.45 -27.86 12.26
C VAL A 659 -8.42 -26.81 11.83
N MET A 660 -8.88 -25.66 11.34
CA MET A 660 -8.04 -24.54 10.93
C MET A 660 -8.86 -23.24 10.91
N ASP A 661 -8.29 -22.13 11.38
CA ASP A 661 -8.94 -20.82 11.26
C ASP A 661 -8.94 -20.33 9.80
N TYR A 662 -10.01 -19.63 9.39
CA TYR A 662 -10.10 -19.06 8.05
C TYR A 662 -9.05 -17.94 7.85
N PRO A 663 -8.13 -18.06 6.88
CA PRO A 663 -7.01 -17.13 6.70
C PRO A 663 -7.44 -15.89 5.91
N GLY A 664 -8.41 -15.14 6.42
CA GLY A 664 -9.11 -14.09 5.68
C GLY A 664 -8.23 -12.92 5.23
N GLU A 665 -7.26 -12.48 6.05
CA GLU A 665 -6.33 -11.42 5.65
C GLU A 665 -5.38 -11.88 4.55
N LYS A 666 -4.80 -13.08 4.70
CA LYS A 666 -3.93 -13.69 3.69
C LYS A 666 -4.68 -13.84 2.36
N LEU A 667 -5.89 -14.39 2.36
CA LEU A 667 -6.70 -14.52 1.14
C LEU A 667 -7.02 -13.16 0.50
N ARG A 668 -7.38 -12.16 1.30
CA ARG A 668 -7.63 -10.78 0.79
C ARG A 668 -6.42 -10.20 0.10
N GLU A 669 -5.22 -10.41 0.65
CA GLU A 669 -3.96 -9.96 0.04
C GLU A 669 -3.68 -10.68 -1.27
N ILE A 670 -3.86 -12.00 -1.31
CA ILE A 670 -3.62 -12.79 -2.51
C ILE A 670 -4.58 -12.40 -3.63
N TRP A 671 -5.88 -12.25 -3.33
CA TRP A 671 -6.87 -11.77 -4.29
C TRP A 671 -6.52 -10.36 -4.79
N THR A 672 -6.26 -9.41 -3.89
CA THR A 672 -5.86 -8.05 -4.27
C THR A 672 -4.65 -8.07 -5.20
N ARG A 673 -3.63 -8.90 -4.92
CA ARG A 673 -2.36 -8.95 -5.66
C ARG A 673 -2.52 -9.17 -7.15
N PHE A 674 -3.42 -10.05 -7.58
CA PHE A 674 -3.58 -10.33 -9.02
C PHE A 674 -4.78 -9.62 -9.65
N LEU A 675 -5.79 -9.22 -8.85
CA LEU A 675 -7.00 -8.59 -9.40
C LEU A 675 -6.74 -7.20 -9.96
N TRP A 676 -5.81 -6.41 -9.41
CA TRP A 676 -5.48 -5.11 -9.99
C TRP A 676 -4.84 -5.23 -11.38
N HIS A 677 -4.24 -6.38 -11.71
CA HIS A 677 -3.76 -6.69 -13.06
C HIS A 677 -4.87 -7.06 -14.06
N GLN A 678 -6.13 -7.06 -13.62
CA GLN A 678 -7.28 -7.10 -14.54
C GLN A 678 -7.60 -5.72 -15.11
N PHE A 679 -6.78 -4.72 -14.80
CA PHE A 679 -6.76 -3.41 -15.44
C PHE A 679 -6.79 -3.51 -16.97
N HIS A 680 -7.51 -2.59 -17.60
CA HIS A 680 -7.91 -2.71 -19.01
C HIS A 680 -6.78 -2.55 -20.05
N ASP A 681 -5.55 -2.16 -19.67
CA ASP A 681 -4.37 -2.28 -20.55
C ASP A 681 -3.44 -3.45 -20.21
N ASP A 682 -3.62 -4.05 -19.03
CA ASP A 682 -2.73 -5.10 -18.54
C ASP A 682 -3.23 -6.48 -19.00
N ILE A 683 -4.41 -6.89 -18.54
CA ILE A 683 -4.96 -8.21 -18.93
C ILE A 683 -5.28 -8.28 -20.42
N THR A 684 -5.58 -7.15 -21.06
CA THR A 684 -5.82 -7.04 -22.51
C THR A 684 -4.55 -7.19 -23.32
N GLY A 685 -3.38 -6.94 -22.72
CA GLY A 685 -2.09 -7.12 -23.36
C GLY A 685 -1.68 -5.92 -24.23
N THR A 686 -1.95 -4.69 -23.78
CA THR A 686 -1.65 -3.43 -24.50
C THR A 686 -0.61 -2.54 -23.82
N SER A 687 -0.06 -2.92 -22.66
CA SER A 687 1.10 -2.25 -22.02
C SER A 687 2.46 -2.63 -22.63
N ILE A 688 3.52 -1.89 -22.28
CA ILE A 688 4.91 -2.18 -22.64
C ILE A 688 5.46 -3.44 -21.95
N PRO A 689 6.50 -4.11 -22.51
CA PRO A 689 7.10 -5.32 -21.93
C PRO A 689 7.53 -5.21 -20.46
N ASN A 690 7.98 -4.04 -20.01
CA ASN A 690 8.41 -3.84 -18.62
C ASN A 690 7.25 -3.93 -17.63
N ALA A 691 6.04 -3.50 -18.00
CA ALA A 691 4.86 -3.59 -17.14
C ALA A 691 4.54 -5.06 -16.80
N TYR A 692 4.62 -5.97 -17.80
CA TYR A 692 4.31 -7.38 -17.57
C TYR A 692 5.29 -8.10 -16.65
N ARG A 693 6.47 -7.56 -16.37
CA ARG A 693 7.37 -8.13 -15.36
C ARG A 693 6.72 -8.08 -13.98
N PHE A 694 6.02 -7.00 -13.66
CA PHE A 694 5.25 -6.88 -12.42
C PHE A 694 4.04 -7.82 -12.45
N THR A 695 3.28 -7.81 -13.55
CA THR A 695 2.12 -8.67 -13.76
C THR A 695 2.45 -10.15 -13.58
N TRP A 696 3.48 -10.67 -14.27
CA TRP A 696 3.85 -12.09 -14.16
C TRP A 696 4.30 -12.45 -12.75
N ASN A 697 5.08 -11.59 -12.11
CA ASN A 697 5.54 -11.83 -10.74
C ASN A 697 4.36 -11.94 -9.77
N ASP A 698 3.45 -10.97 -9.79
CA ASP A 698 2.30 -10.96 -8.90
C ASP A 698 1.33 -12.11 -9.19
N GLN A 699 1.11 -12.44 -10.46
CA GLN A 699 0.29 -13.58 -10.84
C GLN A 699 0.89 -14.91 -10.36
N LEU A 700 2.21 -15.13 -10.50
CA LEU A 700 2.87 -16.38 -10.06
C LEU A 700 2.99 -16.47 -8.53
N ILE A 701 3.23 -15.35 -7.86
CA ILE A 701 3.21 -15.28 -6.40
C ILE A 701 1.81 -15.61 -5.89
N ALA A 702 0.76 -15.03 -6.48
CA ALA A 702 -0.61 -15.32 -6.08
C ALA A 702 -0.96 -16.80 -6.26
N GLN A 703 -0.54 -17.43 -7.37
CA GLN A 703 -0.74 -18.86 -7.58
C GLN A 703 -0.07 -19.69 -6.49
N SER A 704 1.19 -19.37 -6.17
CA SER A 704 1.94 -20.09 -5.13
C SER A 704 1.29 -19.93 -3.75
N GLN A 705 0.77 -18.75 -3.44
CA GLN A 705 0.14 -18.47 -2.15
C GLN A 705 -1.24 -19.12 -2.04
N PHE A 706 -2.08 -19.10 -3.08
CA PHE A 706 -3.33 -19.86 -3.08
C PHE A 706 -3.09 -21.37 -3.01
N ALA A 707 -2.07 -21.87 -3.70
CA ALA A 707 -1.68 -23.29 -3.60
C ALA A 707 -1.31 -23.65 -2.16
N SER A 708 -0.52 -22.82 -1.47
CA SER A 708 -0.23 -23.01 -0.04
C SER A 708 -1.50 -23.03 0.79
N VAL A 709 -2.42 -22.07 0.63
CA VAL A 709 -3.68 -22.06 1.40
C VAL A 709 -4.50 -23.33 1.14
N LEU A 710 -4.57 -23.78 -0.12
CA LEU A 710 -5.27 -25.01 -0.47
C LEU A 710 -4.60 -26.24 0.18
N THR A 711 -3.27 -26.36 0.10
CA THR A 711 -2.51 -27.43 0.73
C THR A 711 -2.75 -27.43 2.24
N ASP A 712 -2.51 -26.31 2.92
CA ASP A 712 -2.67 -26.16 4.36
C ASP A 712 -4.08 -26.58 4.81
N ALA A 713 -5.12 -26.07 4.14
CA ALA A 713 -6.51 -26.40 4.46
C ALA A 713 -6.84 -27.87 4.19
N SER A 714 -6.38 -28.42 3.07
CA SER A 714 -6.64 -29.82 2.72
C SER A 714 -5.91 -30.79 3.65
N GLU A 715 -4.68 -30.49 4.08
CA GLU A 715 -3.94 -31.29 5.04
C GLU A 715 -4.59 -31.27 6.43
N ALA A 716 -5.06 -30.10 6.87
CA ALA A 716 -5.80 -29.98 8.12
C ALA A 716 -7.07 -30.84 8.11
N ILE A 717 -7.84 -30.82 7.02
CA ILE A 717 -9.01 -31.68 6.86
C ILE A 717 -8.60 -33.16 6.84
N CYS A 718 -7.60 -33.53 6.04
CA CYS A 718 -7.10 -34.90 5.94
C CYS A 718 -6.65 -35.47 7.29
N SER A 719 -6.09 -34.65 8.18
CA SER A 719 -5.66 -35.07 9.52
C SER A 719 -6.79 -35.61 10.41
N THR A 720 -8.05 -35.31 10.05
CA THR A 720 -9.24 -35.79 10.76
C THR A 720 -9.89 -37.02 10.14
N LEU A 721 -9.44 -37.42 8.95
CA LEU A 721 -9.97 -38.59 8.26
C LEU A 721 -9.34 -39.87 8.82
N ASN A 722 -10.12 -40.95 8.89
CA ASN A 722 -9.58 -42.26 9.17
C ASN A 722 -8.77 -42.75 7.95
N THR A 723 -7.45 -42.62 8.03
CA THR A 723 -6.49 -43.05 7.01
C THR A 723 -5.78 -44.35 7.35
N ASP A 724 -6.23 -45.06 8.41
CA ASP A 724 -5.75 -46.38 8.78
C ASP A 724 -6.30 -47.44 7.81
N VAL A 725 -5.65 -47.55 6.66
CA VAL A 725 -6.03 -48.42 5.56
C VAL A 725 -4.89 -49.34 5.16
N LYS A 726 -5.24 -50.48 4.56
CA LYS A 726 -4.23 -51.34 3.93
C LYS A 726 -3.76 -50.72 2.61
N GLY A 727 -2.60 -50.09 2.62
CA GLY A 727 -1.99 -49.47 1.44
C GLY A 727 -1.65 -48.01 1.68
N ILE A 728 -1.64 -47.21 0.60
CA ILE A 728 -1.40 -45.77 0.67
C ILE A 728 -2.76 -45.07 0.59
N PRO A 729 -3.18 -44.30 1.63
CA PRO A 729 -4.42 -43.53 1.57
C PRO A 729 -4.29 -42.39 0.55
N ILE A 730 -5.32 -42.21 -0.27
CA ILE A 730 -5.42 -41.12 -1.24
C ILE A 730 -6.70 -40.35 -0.94
N VAL A 731 -6.59 -39.04 -0.78
CA VAL A 731 -7.72 -38.12 -0.61
C VAL A 731 -7.77 -37.19 -1.81
N VAL A 732 -8.95 -37.05 -2.41
CA VAL A 732 -9.18 -36.19 -3.57
C VAL A 732 -10.16 -35.09 -3.20
N TYR A 733 -9.75 -33.85 -3.41
CA TYR A 733 -10.61 -32.69 -3.22
C TYR A 733 -11.28 -32.28 -4.54
N ASN A 734 -12.61 -32.32 -4.56
CA ASN A 734 -13.42 -31.77 -5.65
C ASN A 734 -13.91 -30.36 -5.26
N PRO A 735 -13.35 -29.28 -5.83
CA PRO A 735 -13.79 -27.92 -5.51
C PRO A 735 -15.14 -27.55 -6.14
N LEU A 736 -15.72 -28.39 -7.00
CA LEU A 736 -17.01 -28.13 -7.62
C LEU A 736 -18.17 -28.44 -6.67
N SER A 737 -19.27 -27.69 -6.83
CA SER A 737 -20.53 -27.90 -6.09
C SER A 737 -21.39 -29.06 -6.64
N ILE A 738 -20.82 -29.91 -7.50
CA ILE A 738 -21.50 -31.05 -8.10
C ILE A 738 -20.65 -32.33 -7.93
N PRO A 739 -21.28 -33.51 -7.79
CA PRO A 739 -20.57 -34.77 -7.84
C PRO A 739 -19.81 -34.91 -9.17
N ARG A 740 -18.53 -35.29 -9.09
CA ARG A 740 -17.66 -35.49 -10.24
C ARG A 740 -16.99 -36.85 -10.12
N LYS A 741 -16.92 -37.55 -11.25
CA LYS A 741 -16.11 -38.75 -11.43
C LYS A 741 -15.09 -38.46 -12.53
N ASP A 742 -13.80 -38.56 -12.24
CA ASP A 742 -12.75 -38.20 -13.19
C ASP A 742 -11.45 -38.96 -12.94
N ILE A 743 -10.53 -38.88 -13.91
CA ILE A 743 -9.20 -39.44 -13.82
C ILE A 743 -8.32 -38.46 -13.04
N VAL A 744 -7.71 -38.94 -11.96
CA VAL A 744 -6.67 -38.22 -11.22
C VAL A 744 -5.34 -38.96 -11.36
N GLU A 745 -4.26 -38.20 -11.54
CA GLU A 745 -2.91 -38.76 -11.57
C GLU A 745 -2.25 -38.59 -10.21
N VAL A 746 -1.76 -39.68 -9.63
CA VAL A 746 -1.05 -39.71 -8.36
C VAL A 746 0.33 -40.30 -8.54
N THR A 747 1.32 -39.70 -7.87
CA THR A 747 2.68 -40.22 -7.80
C THR A 747 2.89 -40.80 -6.40
N ILE A 748 3.17 -42.10 -6.33
CA ILE A 748 3.41 -42.80 -5.06
C ILE A 748 4.80 -43.41 -5.05
N ASP A 749 5.41 -43.47 -3.86
CA ASP A 749 6.66 -44.19 -3.68
C ASP A 749 6.41 -45.69 -3.87
N TYR A 750 7.23 -46.33 -4.68
CA TYR A 750 7.08 -47.71 -5.10
C TYR A 750 8.22 -48.56 -4.53
N THR A 751 7.90 -49.39 -3.55
CA THR A 751 8.82 -50.38 -2.96
C THR A 751 8.60 -51.79 -3.52
N GLY A 752 7.71 -51.94 -4.50
CA GLY A 752 7.35 -53.21 -5.11
C GLY A 752 8.42 -53.76 -6.06
N LYS A 753 8.30 -55.04 -6.42
CA LYS A 753 9.17 -55.65 -7.43
C LYS A 753 8.74 -55.22 -8.83
N PRO A 754 9.67 -54.93 -9.76
CA PRO A 754 9.34 -54.64 -11.16
C PRO A 754 8.33 -55.65 -11.73
N GLY A 755 7.22 -55.16 -12.30
CA GLY A 755 6.13 -55.98 -12.83
C GLY A 755 4.92 -56.18 -11.91
N GLN A 756 4.95 -55.70 -10.66
CA GLN A 756 3.74 -55.64 -9.82
C GLN A 756 2.95 -54.35 -10.10
N GLY A 757 1.69 -54.50 -10.53
CA GLY A 757 0.77 -53.39 -10.79
C GLY A 757 0.20 -52.76 -9.52
N VAL A 758 -0.42 -51.59 -9.67
CA VAL A 758 -1.14 -50.87 -8.60
C VAL A 758 -2.61 -51.27 -8.63
N VAL A 759 -3.19 -51.57 -7.47
CA VAL A 759 -4.63 -51.79 -7.30
C VAL A 759 -5.19 -50.64 -6.48
N MET A 760 -6.16 -49.91 -7.03
CA MET A 760 -6.91 -48.90 -6.29
C MET A 760 -8.16 -49.55 -5.70
N VAL A 761 -8.43 -49.27 -4.42
CA VAL A 761 -9.60 -49.73 -3.68
C VAL A 761 -10.40 -48.52 -3.21
N SER A 762 -11.70 -48.48 -3.53
CA SER A 762 -12.61 -47.41 -3.11
C SER A 762 -13.00 -47.53 -1.62
N PRO A 763 -13.61 -46.48 -1.02
CA PRO A 763 -13.97 -46.49 0.40
C PRO A 763 -14.94 -47.61 0.83
N ASP A 764 -15.69 -48.18 -0.11
CA ASP A 764 -16.60 -49.33 0.10
C ASP A 764 -15.88 -50.70 -0.01
N GLY A 765 -14.56 -50.72 -0.26
CA GLY A 765 -13.75 -51.93 -0.38
C GLY A 765 -13.70 -52.53 -1.80
N ASN A 766 -14.35 -51.90 -2.78
CA ASN A 766 -14.35 -52.39 -4.16
C ASN A 766 -13.07 -52.00 -4.92
N LYS A 767 -12.60 -52.87 -5.83
CA LYS A 767 -11.49 -52.52 -6.72
C LYS A 767 -11.99 -51.58 -7.81
N THR A 768 -11.25 -50.53 -8.11
CA THR A 768 -11.52 -49.64 -9.25
C THR A 768 -10.41 -49.69 -10.29
N MET A 769 -10.66 -49.05 -11.42
CA MET A 769 -9.72 -48.93 -12.53
C MET A 769 -8.53 -48.04 -12.14
N ALA A 770 -7.33 -48.58 -12.34
CA ALA A 770 -6.07 -47.87 -12.21
C ALA A 770 -5.16 -48.24 -13.39
N GLN A 771 -4.41 -47.26 -13.90
CA GLN A 771 -3.46 -47.45 -14.97
C GLN A 771 -2.11 -46.84 -14.57
N VAL A 772 -1.06 -47.66 -14.61
CA VAL A 772 0.31 -47.18 -14.47
C VAL A 772 0.66 -46.38 -15.73
N VAL A 773 1.00 -45.10 -15.54
CA VAL A 773 1.36 -44.15 -16.61
C VAL A 773 2.87 -44.18 -16.84
N SER A 774 3.65 -44.14 -15.78
CA SER A 774 5.12 -44.25 -15.82
C SER A 774 5.67 -44.80 -14.50
N ALA A 775 6.88 -45.35 -14.53
CA ALA A 775 7.59 -45.84 -13.36
C ALA A 775 9.08 -45.50 -13.48
N ASP A 776 9.57 -44.59 -12.63
CA ASP A 776 10.93 -44.06 -12.70
C ASP A 776 11.50 -43.91 -11.27
N ASN A 777 12.77 -44.28 -11.06
CA ASN A 777 13.53 -44.01 -9.83
C ASN A 777 12.79 -44.32 -8.51
N GLY A 778 12.12 -45.48 -8.42
CA GLY A 778 11.41 -45.89 -7.20
C GLY A 778 10.08 -45.15 -6.97
N LYS A 779 9.56 -44.43 -7.97
CA LYS A 779 8.23 -43.82 -7.96
C LYS A 779 7.39 -44.36 -9.11
N ILE A 780 6.09 -44.50 -8.87
CA ILE A 780 5.13 -44.89 -9.90
C ILE A 780 4.05 -43.82 -10.02
N LYS A 781 3.85 -43.33 -11.24
CA LYS A 781 2.76 -42.42 -11.59
C LYS A 781 1.59 -43.25 -12.09
N THR A 782 0.45 -43.15 -11.41
CA THR A 782 -0.75 -43.94 -11.69
C THR A 782 -1.93 -43.02 -11.92
N ALA A 783 -2.66 -43.24 -13.00
CA ALA A 783 -3.96 -42.63 -13.26
C ALA A 783 -5.04 -43.50 -12.61
N VAL A 784 -5.87 -42.92 -11.74
CA VAL A 784 -6.94 -43.62 -11.04
C VAL A 784 -8.27 -42.91 -11.27
N LEU A 785 -9.34 -43.69 -11.37
CA LEU A 785 -10.70 -43.17 -11.53
C LEU A 785 -11.31 -42.94 -10.14
N CYS A 786 -11.51 -41.68 -9.78
CA CYS A 786 -12.06 -41.24 -8.50
C CYS A 786 -13.47 -40.69 -8.66
#